data_AF-A0A6B0TEY7-F1
#
_entry.id   AF-A0A6B0TEY7-F1
#
_cell.length_a   1.000
_cell.length_b   1.000
_cell.length_c   1.000
_cell.angle_alpha   90.00
_cell.angle_beta   90.00
_cell.angle_gamma   90.00
#
_symmetry.space_group_name_H-M   'P 1'
#
loop_
_entity.id
_entity.type
_entity.pdbx_description
1 polymer ?
#
loop_
_entity_poly.entity_id
_entity_poly.type
_entity_poly.pdbx_seq_one_letter_code
_entity_poly.pdbx_strand_id
1 'polypeptide(L)'
;MAEQTAPRSSAVSTGRRQFLRAATATGLASVAGVGAAQDGPTEITDWHDLDAVRDAPDREYVLGADLGPETAGYDEHVRNRSGGWNPIGEEGEEFAGTLDGTGYEIRGLTVDRPDTEYVGLFGGLSGTLRNVTLVDVAVTGGDHVGGLVGDNDGQVRAPTVDGEVTGAEMVGGVAGENPGLVTEATSTAAVTGEKYVGGVVGYVGGDVRQSTASGAVTGGEDVGGLVGYNSISGLADRGGDIVGSTASNDVSGNRHVGGLVGRNSGLGVVRGSTATGTVSGDRGLGGLVGVNDGEIQNSFYDIETVQINGESALTVGGLFPDQYEQWQATDGELSPEEYDSLTVDGNVIELADAQGVRDALAFVHDSAFGWRLTADIDLTGEDAGLYFPFVAGLFDGNGHTITLDVDLPAVSRVGAIGASLDEIVDLSVEGSVTGADRVGGLVGLNQSREVADVTTDVDVTGVAAVGGLAGENADREDFTRDEDERGRILDSTASGTVEGDEQVGGLVGENSGSVVTSTAEVAVTGGQSVGGLAGTNSGGIEGSTATGSVTGDGGIAGLVGGSPGDISNSHYNIEELSLNGETALTAGGLFAEQYEDWEANDRELDLEAYDSLTVSDDRVEIADERGVRDALGFIDDRQFDWRLTDDIDLTGEAAGLYLPYLVGEFDGDGHTIRLDVDLPAASQVGAIGYAEETVEGLTVEGSVTGANEVGGLVGYMPEGSILDSTVDCDVTGEELVGGVVGRIGSSHVERSTASGDVTGETYVGGVVGRNGSGKIRALTVDGAVTASEEVGGIVGLNGGRILRSTLSGRVSGERTVGGVAGIHYRGAIENSRVLGSVSGGTRVGGLAGTFGTGRIVTSLVSGPIDGEEAVGALVGYNDRGFNHFSGTVTDSYWDAETTGQQSALGDGVEITGTVRGLSTDQMQGEDAAEHMSALDFEGIWATTTDPAGYPTPNQRESRDQSDPADSTDESGPGFGLTGVVGGLGGVVYLLSRRGNDTGSNGGRPGQ
;
A
#
# COMPACT_ATOMS: atom_id res chain seq x y z
N MET A 1 45.02 11.75 34.57
CA MET A 1 45.91 10.56 34.69
C MET A 1 45.51 9.66 33.54
N ALA A 2 46.05 9.86 32.33
CA ALA A 2 47.34 9.36 31.83
C ALA A 2 47.30 7.86 31.46
N GLU A 3 47.41 7.61 30.14
CA GLU A 3 48.02 6.46 29.43
C GLU A 3 47.41 5.04 29.60
N GLN A 4 47.40 4.13 28.62
CA GLN A 4 47.60 4.10 27.16
C GLN A 4 47.40 2.63 26.70
N THR A 5 46.99 2.42 25.44
CA THR A 5 47.27 1.26 24.54
C THR A 5 46.53 -0.09 24.67
N ALA A 6 45.90 -0.45 23.53
CA ALA A 6 45.25 -1.70 23.11
C ALA A 6 46.25 -2.84 22.76
N PRO A 7 45.87 -3.92 22.02
CA PRO A 7 44.79 -4.93 22.19
C PRO A 7 45.33 -6.38 22.11
N ARG A 8 44.60 -7.41 22.60
CA ARG A 8 44.78 -8.83 22.14
C ARG A 8 43.52 -9.71 22.28
N SER A 9 43.03 -10.13 21.10
CA SER A 9 42.46 -11.44 20.72
C SER A 9 41.42 -12.12 21.64
N SER A 10 40.15 -12.07 21.21
CA SER A 10 39.12 -13.03 21.61
C SER A 10 39.16 -14.25 20.68
N ALA A 11 39.53 -15.41 21.23
CA ALA A 11 39.26 -16.70 20.64
C ALA A 11 37.83 -17.10 21.01
N VAL A 12 36.96 -17.29 20.03
CA VAL A 12 35.62 -17.86 20.23
C VAL A 12 35.56 -19.21 19.51
N SER A 13 35.20 -20.23 20.29
CA SER A 13 35.10 -21.63 19.91
C SER A 13 33.93 -21.87 18.96
N THR A 14 34.20 -22.35 17.75
CA THR A 14 33.20 -22.85 16.80
C THR A 14 32.76 -24.26 17.20
N GLY A 15 31.56 -24.36 17.79
CA GLY A 15 30.84 -25.60 17.98
C GLY A 15 30.17 -26.04 16.67
N ARG A 16 30.86 -26.88 15.88
CA ARG A 16 30.26 -27.57 14.72
C ARG A 16 29.16 -28.54 15.19
N ARG A 17 27.91 -28.30 14.79
CA ARG A 17 26.85 -29.34 14.80
C ARG A 17 26.87 -30.06 13.46
N GLN A 18 27.19 -31.35 13.48
CA GLN A 18 27.08 -32.26 12.35
C GLN A 18 25.61 -32.65 12.16
N PHE A 19 25.05 -32.45 10.97
CA PHE A 19 23.85 -33.16 10.53
C PHE A 19 24.26 -34.39 9.71
N LEU A 20 24.00 -35.57 10.28
CA LEU A 20 23.97 -36.85 9.57
C LEU A 20 22.64 -36.92 8.79
N ARG A 21 22.68 -37.16 7.47
CA ARG A 21 21.58 -37.82 6.75
C ARG A 21 22.10 -39.02 5.96
N ALA A 22 21.32 -40.08 6.05
CA ALA A 22 21.65 -41.44 5.64
C ALA A 22 21.50 -41.63 4.12
N ALA A 23 22.54 -42.14 3.48
CA ALA A 23 22.48 -42.67 2.13
C ALA A 23 21.90 -44.10 2.15
N THR A 24 20.76 -44.32 1.50
CA THR A 24 20.31 -45.66 1.11
C THR A 24 20.97 -46.02 -0.21
N ALA A 25 21.94 -46.94 -0.14
CA ALA A 25 22.57 -47.55 -1.28
C ALA A 25 21.71 -48.67 -1.86
N THR A 26 21.42 -48.61 -3.17
CA THR A 26 21.17 -49.80 -4.00
C THR A 26 21.52 -49.51 -5.45
N GLY A 27 22.41 -50.33 -6.04
CA GLY A 27 22.51 -50.49 -7.50
C GLY A 27 23.90 -50.30 -8.11
N LEU A 28 24.84 -51.19 -7.83
CA LEU A 28 26.03 -51.38 -8.66
C LEU A 28 25.64 -52.03 -10.00
N ALA A 29 25.98 -51.38 -11.12
CA ALA A 29 26.34 -52.07 -12.35
C ALA A 29 27.49 -51.31 -13.05
N SER A 30 28.56 -52.06 -13.28
CA SER A 30 29.87 -51.64 -13.76
C SER A 30 29.91 -51.19 -15.23
N VAL A 31 30.63 -50.11 -15.50
CA VAL A 31 31.64 -50.08 -16.58
C VAL A 31 32.89 -49.39 -16.04
N ALA A 32 33.99 -50.13 -16.03
CA ALA A 32 35.31 -49.61 -15.77
C ALA A 32 35.77 -48.74 -16.94
N GLY A 33 35.98 -47.46 -16.66
CA GLY A 33 36.75 -46.52 -17.46
C GLY A 33 37.43 -45.56 -16.50
N VAL A 34 38.57 -45.97 -15.95
CA VAL A 34 39.45 -45.08 -15.19
C VAL A 34 40.02 -44.06 -16.18
N GLY A 35 39.34 -42.93 -16.32
CA GLY A 35 39.97 -41.67 -16.75
C GLY A 35 40.46 -40.98 -15.49
N ALA A 36 41.74 -40.62 -15.46
CA ALA A 36 42.33 -39.86 -14.36
C ALA A 36 41.49 -38.62 -14.07
N ALA A 37 41.32 -38.29 -12.78
CA ALA A 37 41.00 -36.92 -12.40
C ALA A 37 42.06 -36.03 -13.06
N GLN A 38 41.62 -35.17 -14.00
CA GLN A 38 42.45 -34.10 -14.53
C GLN A 38 42.83 -33.22 -13.33
N ASP A 39 44.11 -33.25 -12.94
CA ASP A 39 44.70 -32.36 -11.93
C ASP A 39 44.83 -30.97 -12.59
N GLY A 40 43.70 -30.26 -12.71
CA GLY A 40 43.63 -28.93 -13.31
C GLY A 40 42.23 -28.56 -13.80
N PRO A 41 41.97 -27.26 -14.04
CA PRO A 41 40.71 -26.80 -14.60
C PRO A 41 40.48 -27.41 -15.99
N THR A 42 39.21 -27.66 -16.31
CA THR A 42 38.80 -28.18 -17.63
C THR A 42 38.82 -27.04 -18.64
N GLU A 43 39.56 -27.20 -19.73
CA GLU A 43 39.68 -26.17 -20.77
C GLU A 43 38.46 -26.21 -21.70
N ILE A 44 37.89 -25.03 -21.99
CA ILE A 44 36.79 -24.83 -22.94
C ILE A 44 37.36 -24.18 -24.20
N THR A 45 37.32 -24.89 -25.32
CA THR A 45 37.88 -24.43 -26.60
C THR A 45 36.85 -24.26 -27.71
N ASP A 46 35.64 -24.79 -27.53
CA ASP A 46 34.53 -24.64 -28.45
C ASP A 46 33.15 -24.67 -27.75
N TRP A 47 32.06 -24.49 -28.53
CA TRP A 47 30.70 -24.44 -27.96
C TRP A 47 30.21 -25.79 -27.46
N HIS A 48 30.77 -26.91 -27.92
CA HIS A 48 30.44 -28.22 -27.37
C HIS A 48 31.04 -28.38 -25.97
N ASP A 49 32.28 -27.91 -25.76
CA ASP A 49 32.91 -27.88 -24.44
C ASP A 49 32.10 -27.01 -23.46
N LEU A 50 31.66 -25.83 -23.91
CA LEU A 50 30.86 -24.92 -23.08
C LEU A 50 29.48 -25.52 -22.77
N ASP A 51 28.81 -26.14 -23.74
CA ASP A 51 27.51 -26.79 -23.51
C ASP A 51 27.64 -27.96 -22.53
N ALA A 52 28.75 -28.70 -22.53
CA ALA A 52 29.02 -29.82 -21.63
C ALA A 52 29.26 -29.42 -20.16
N VAL A 53 29.48 -28.12 -19.87
CA VAL A 53 29.63 -27.62 -18.49
C VAL A 53 28.42 -27.97 -17.62
N ARG A 54 27.21 -27.99 -18.21
CA ARG A 54 25.96 -28.32 -17.51
C ARG A 54 25.92 -29.74 -16.95
N ASP A 55 26.74 -30.66 -17.47
CA ASP A 55 26.78 -32.05 -16.99
C ASP A 55 27.68 -32.22 -15.75
N ALA A 56 28.49 -31.21 -15.40
CA ALA A 56 29.34 -31.19 -14.22
C ALA A 56 29.48 -29.76 -13.66
N PRO A 57 28.39 -29.20 -13.11
CA PRO A 57 28.28 -27.79 -12.74
C PRO A 57 29.14 -27.39 -11.53
N ASP A 58 29.77 -28.33 -10.83
CA ASP A 58 30.57 -28.15 -9.62
C ASP A 58 32.09 -28.07 -9.88
N ARG A 59 32.53 -28.14 -11.15
CA ARG A 59 33.95 -28.20 -11.52
C ARG A 59 34.57 -26.84 -11.82
N GLU A 60 35.90 -26.83 -11.90
CA GLU A 60 36.69 -25.69 -12.36
C GLU A 60 36.90 -25.74 -13.89
N TYR A 61 36.65 -24.60 -14.55
CA TYR A 61 36.74 -24.40 -15.98
C TYR A 61 37.56 -23.15 -16.31
N VAL A 62 38.29 -23.21 -17.42
CA VAL A 62 39.02 -22.06 -18.01
C VAL A 62 38.71 -21.98 -19.49
N LEU A 63 38.52 -20.78 -20.03
CA LEU A 63 38.52 -20.61 -21.48
C LEU A 63 39.94 -20.84 -22.03
N GLY A 64 40.05 -21.58 -23.13
CA GLY A 64 41.31 -21.86 -23.85
C GLY A 64 41.37 -21.26 -25.26
N ALA A 65 40.25 -20.76 -25.76
CA ALA A 65 40.11 -20.09 -27.05
C ALA A 65 38.91 -19.12 -27.04
N ASP A 66 38.89 -18.17 -27.98
CA ASP A 66 37.70 -17.36 -28.25
C ASP A 66 36.58 -18.25 -28.81
N LEU A 67 35.35 -18.02 -28.34
CA LEU A 67 34.15 -18.67 -28.85
C LEU A 67 33.36 -17.68 -29.71
N GLY A 68 33.17 -17.97 -30.99
CA GLY A 68 32.39 -17.14 -31.89
C GLY A 68 31.54 -17.95 -32.87
N PRO A 69 30.82 -17.28 -33.79
CA PRO A 69 30.00 -17.92 -34.82
C PRO A 69 30.74 -18.90 -35.76
N GLU A 70 32.07 -18.80 -35.82
CA GLU A 70 32.99 -19.66 -36.57
C GLU A 70 33.54 -20.84 -35.76
N THR A 71 33.37 -20.84 -34.43
CA THR A 71 33.85 -21.89 -33.54
C THR A 71 32.94 -23.11 -33.61
N ALA A 72 33.51 -24.32 -33.47
CA ALA A 72 32.74 -25.56 -33.54
C ALA A 72 31.60 -25.58 -32.50
N GLY A 73 30.46 -26.17 -32.86
CA GLY A 73 29.28 -26.28 -32.02
C GLY A 73 28.32 -25.08 -32.03
N TYR A 74 28.71 -23.91 -32.55
CA TYR A 74 27.84 -22.72 -32.56
C TYR A 74 26.50 -22.96 -33.26
N ASP A 75 26.52 -23.64 -34.41
CA ASP A 75 25.30 -23.95 -35.17
C ASP A 75 24.33 -24.84 -34.39
N GLU A 76 24.84 -25.79 -33.61
CA GLU A 76 24.04 -26.76 -32.87
C GLU A 76 23.48 -26.17 -31.57
N HIS A 77 24.31 -25.41 -30.86
CA HIS A 77 24.02 -24.97 -29.50
C HIS A 77 23.50 -23.54 -29.39
N VAL A 78 23.74 -22.70 -30.40
CA VAL A 78 23.30 -21.29 -30.42
C VAL A 78 22.38 -21.04 -31.61
N ARG A 79 22.86 -21.11 -32.86
CA ARG A 79 22.12 -20.61 -34.03
C ARG A 79 20.85 -21.39 -34.37
N ASN A 80 20.91 -22.72 -34.40
CA ASN A 80 19.79 -23.57 -34.84
C ASN A 80 19.03 -24.21 -33.67
N ARG A 81 19.42 -23.92 -32.43
CA ARG A 81 18.70 -24.38 -31.24
C ARG A 81 17.43 -23.54 -31.10
N SER A 82 16.30 -24.19 -30.79
CA SER A 82 15.05 -23.47 -30.54
C SER A 82 15.23 -22.50 -29.37
N GLY A 83 14.98 -21.21 -29.61
CA GLY A 83 15.20 -20.14 -28.64
C GLY A 83 16.67 -19.83 -28.34
N GLY A 84 17.61 -20.29 -29.18
CA GLY A 84 19.03 -20.01 -28.99
C GLY A 84 19.71 -20.84 -27.88
N TRP A 85 20.81 -20.31 -27.34
CA TRP A 85 21.61 -20.93 -26.28
C TRP A 85 20.78 -21.28 -25.06
N ASN A 86 20.83 -22.52 -24.57
CA ASN A 86 20.14 -22.89 -23.33
C ASN A 86 21.00 -22.53 -22.11
N PRO A 87 20.52 -21.69 -21.19
CA PRO A 87 21.28 -21.27 -20.00
C PRO A 87 21.89 -22.46 -19.23
N ILE A 88 23.03 -22.22 -18.59
CA ILE A 88 23.66 -23.19 -17.67
C ILE A 88 23.20 -22.91 -16.24
N GLY A 89 22.68 -23.93 -15.56
CA GLY A 89 22.11 -23.78 -14.23
C GLY A 89 20.68 -23.22 -14.27
N GLU A 90 19.89 -23.61 -13.28
CA GLU A 90 18.51 -23.18 -13.04
C GLU A 90 18.27 -23.07 -11.54
N GLU A 91 17.15 -22.48 -11.11
CA GLU A 91 16.77 -22.39 -9.70
C GLU A 91 16.80 -23.78 -9.03
N GLY A 92 17.58 -23.94 -7.96
CA GLY A 92 17.76 -25.21 -7.24
C GLY A 92 18.79 -26.18 -7.83
N GLU A 93 19.28 -25.93 -9.05
CA GLU A 93 20.39 -26.65 -9.69
C GLU A 93 21.40 -25.66 -10.29
N GLU A 94 21.94 -24.77 -9.45
CA GLU A 94 22.81 -23.67 -9.90
C GLU A 94 24.20 -24.15 -10.33
N PHE A 95 24.88 -23.35 -11.15
CA PHE A 95 26.31 -23.55 -11.39
C PHE A 95 27.11 -23.23 -10.12
N ALA A 96 27.63 -24.26 -9.44
CA ALA A 96 28.39 -24.14 -8.19
C ALA A 96 29.92 -24.08 -8.40
N GLY A 97 30.38 -24.27 -9.63
CA GLY A 97 31.78 -24.39 -10.01
C GLY A 97 32.49 -23.06 -10.18
N THR A 98 33.61 -23.06 -10.91
CA THR A 98 34.33 -21.84 -11.28
C THR A 98 34.53 -21.78 -12.78
N LEU A 99 34.26 -20.64 -13.41
CA LEU A 99 34.66 -20.34 -14.78
C LEU A 99 35.59 -19.11 -14.79
N ASP A 100 36.78 -19.29 -15.35
CA ASP A 100 37.75 -18.22 -15.57
C ASP A 100 37.91 -17.94 -17.08
N GLY A 101 37.45 -16.75 -17.51
CA GLY A 101 37.51 -16.31 -18.90
C GLY A 101 38.79 -15.58 -19.31
N THR A 102 39.80 -15.52 -18.43
CA THR A 102 40.98 -14.66 -18.64
C THR A 102 41.61 -14.81 -20.02
N GLY A 103 41.62 -13.72 -20.79
CA GLY A 103 42.31 -13.62 -22.07
C GLY A 103 41.50 -14.04 -23.29
N TYR A 104 40.21 -14.39 -23.13
CA TYR A 104 39.34 -14.86 -24.21
C TYR A 104 37.96 -14.20 -24.18
N GLU A 105 37.26 -14.26 -25.31
CA GLU A 105 35.92 -13.68 -25.51
C GLU A 105 34.90 -14.71 -25.98
N ILE A 106 33.64 -14.54 -25.58
CA ILE A 106 32.48 -15.25 -26.13
C ILE A 106 31.67 -14.26 -26.96
N ARG A 107 31.46 -14.56 -28.24
CA ARG A 107 30.88 -13.63 -29.22
C ARG A 107 29.60 -14.17 -29.86
N GLY A 108 28.63 -13.29 -30.09
CA GLY A 108 27.42 -13.63 -30.84
C GLY A 108 26.50 -14.61 -30.12
N LEU A 109 26.47 -14.58 -28.78
CA LEU A 109 25.54 -15.40 -27.98
C LEU A 109 24.11 -14.92 -28.27
N THR A 110 23.23 -15.81 -28.69
CA THR A 110 21.81 -15.49 -28.90
C THR A 110 20.94 -16.37 -28.01
N VAL A 111 20.05 -15.75 -27.25
CA VAL A 111 19.01 -16.38 -26.43
C VAL A 111 17.69 -15.67 -26.75
N ASP A 112 16.65 -16.41 -27.14
CA ASP A 112 15.34 -15.88 -27.51
C ASP A 112 14.25 -16.71 -26.83
N ARG A 113 13.97 -16.39 -25.56
CA ARG A 113 13.03 -17.10 -24.68
C ARG A 113 12.17 -16.11 -23.86
N PRO A 114 11.29 -15.33 -24.51
CA PRO A 114 10.54 -14.25 -23.84
C PRO A 114 9.62 -14.71 -22.71
N ASP A 115 9.23 -15.99 -22.68
CA ASP A 115 8.36 -16.58 -21.64
C ASP A 115 9.13 -17.42 -20.61
N THR A 116 10.46 -17.29 -20.51
CA THR A 116 11.30 -18.11 -19.62
C THR A 116 12.06 -17.24 -18.63
N GLU A 117 12.01 -17.62 -17.36
CA GLU A 117 12.74 -16.97 -16.27
C GLU A 117 14.19 -17.49 -16.16
N TYR A 118 15.05 -16.76 -15.45
CA TYR A 118 16.45 -17.13 -15.20
C TYR A 118 17.25 -17.29 -16.50
N VAL A 119 17.37 -16.20 -17.24
CA VAL A 119 17.94 -16.19 -18.58
C VAL A 119 19.27 -15.47 -18.62
N GLY A 120 20.27 -16.13 -19.22
CA GLY A 120 21.59 -15.59 -19.50
C GLY A 120 22.50 -16.63 -20.13
N LEU A 121 23.81 -16.40 -20.13
CA LEU A 121 24.76 -17.50 -20.38
C LEU A 121 24.58 -18.59 -19.31
N PHE A 122 24.42 -18.15 -18.07
CA PHE A 122 24.02 -18.94 -16.91
C PHE A 122 22.61 -18.52 -16.47
N GLY A 123 21.77 -19.49 -16.09
CA GLY A 123 20.45 -19.19 -15.51
C GLY A 123 20.59 -18.87 -14.02
N GLY A 124 21.19 -19.79 -13.26
CA GLY A 124 21.50 -19.61 -11.83
C GLY A 124 22.96 -19.89 -11.48
N LEU A 125 23.53 -19.09 -10.57
CA LEU A 125 24.92 -19.15 -10.14
C LEU A 125 25.05 -19.15 -8.61
N SER A 126 25.65 -20.19 -8.04
CA SER A 126 26.11 -20.23 -6.64
C SER A 126 27.64 -20.31 -6.51
N GLY A 127 28.33 -20.47 -7.64
CA GLY A 127 29.78 -20.60 -7.78
C GLY A 127 30.50 -19.27 -8.05
N THR A 128 31.50 -19.32 -8.93
CA THR A 128 32.32 -18.14 -9.28
C THR A 128 32.50 -17.99 -10.78
N LEU A 129 32.13 -16.84 -11.32
CA LEU A 129 32.49 -16.41 -12.67
C LEU A 129 33.51 -15.28 -12.58
N ARG A 130 34.66 -15.40 -13.26
CA ARG A 130 35.65 -14.32 -13.28
C ARG A 130 36.24 -14.06 -14.66
N ASN A 131 36.47 -12.79 -14.97
CA ASN A 131 37.10 -12.33 -16.21
C ASN A 131 36.38 -12.85 -17.47
N VAL A 132 35.06 -13.01 -17.44
CA VAL A 132 34.27 -13.47 -18.58
C VAL A 132 33.89 -12.26 -19.45
N THR A 133 34.30 -12.28 -20.72
CA THR A 133 33.97 -11.23 -21.69
C THR A 133 32.95 -11.74 -22.70
N LEU A 134 31.77 -11.14 -22.71
CA LEU A 134 30.71 -11.37 -23.70
C LEU A 134 30.63 -10.19 -24.67
N VAL A 135 30.63 -10.45 -25.96
CA VAL A 135 30.59 -9.43 -27.02
C VAL A 135 29.46 -9.71 -28.00
N ASP A 136 28.70 -8.68 -28.38
CA ASP A 136 27.62 -8.80 -29.35
C ASP A 136 26.60 -9.88 -28.94
N VAL A 137 26.15 -9.86 -27.68
CA VAL A 137 25.08 -10.75 -27.20
C VAL A 137 23.71 -10.24 -27.61
N ALA A 138 22.75 -11.13 -27.78
CA ALA A 138 21.33 -10.81 -27.93
C ALA A 138 20.54 -11.76 -27.03
N VAL A 139 20.12 -11.28 -25.87
CA VAL A 139 19.46 -12.08 -24.83
C VAL A 139 18.05 -11.56 -24.59
N THR A 140 17.05 -12.39 -24.86
CA THR A 140 15.64 -12.11 -24.57
C THR A 140 15.10 -13.17 -23.61
N GLY A 141 14.55 -12.74 -22.47
CA GLY A 141 13.96 -13.57 -21.43
C GLY A 141 12.60 -13.04 -20.93
N GLY A 142 12.02 -13.73 -19.95
CA GLY A 142 10.93 -13.25 -19.08
C GLY A 142 11.52 -12.50 -17.89
N ASP A 143 11.47 -13.09 -16.69
CA ASP A 143 12.03 -12.49 -15.47
C ASP A 143 13.45 -12.99 -15.15
N HIS A 144 14.20 -12.24 -14.33
CA HIS A 144 15.58 -12.57 -13.91
C HIS A 144 16.49 -12.76 -15.13
N VAL A 145 16.69 -11.68 -15.88
CA VAL A 145 17.41 -11.71 -17.16
C VAL A 145 18.72 -10.95 -17.05
N GLY A 146 19.84 -11.66 -17.24
CA GLY A 146 21.16 -11.05 -17.34
C GLY A 146 21.89 -11.48 -18.60
N GLY A 147 22.73 -10.62 -19.15
CA GLY A 147 23.59 -11.02 -20.27
C GLY A 147 24.53 -12.18 -19.88
N LEU A 148 25.01 -12.19 -18.63
CA LEU A 148 25.86 -13.26 -18.08
C LEU A 148 25.09 -14.24 -17.20
N VAL A 149 24.32 -13.76 -16.23
CA VAL A 149 23.62 -14.60 -15.23
C VAL A 149 22.19 -14.13 -15.03
N GLY A 150 21.20 -15.03 -15.01
CA GLY A 150 19.84 -14.66 -14.57
C GLY A 150 19.80 -14.29 -13.09
N ASP A 151 20.11 -15.25 -12.23
CA ASP A 151 20.17 -15.12 -10.77
C ASP A 151 21.57 -15.47 -10.21
N ASN A 152 22.14 -14.55 -9.42
CA ASN A 152 23.47 -14.67 -8.83
C ASN A 152 23.46 -14.72 -7.29
N ASP A 153 23.49 -15.93 -6.74
CA ASP A 153 23.81 -16.24 -5.33
C ASP A 153 25.33 -16.37 -5.06
N GLY A 154 26.15 -16.32 -6.12
CA GLY A 154 27.58 -16.58 -6.10
C GLY A 154 28.45 -15.32 -6.18
N GLN A 155 29.59 -15.45 -6.84
CA GLN A 155 30.54 -14.37 -7.08
C GLN A 155 30.78 -14.14 -8.56
N VAL A 156 30.48 -12.94 -9.04
CA VAL A 156 30.78 -12.48 -10.39
C VAL A 156 31.83 -11.38 -10.31
N ARG A 157 33.02 -11.63 -10.87
CA ARG A 157 34.16 -10.71 -10.77
C ARG A 157 34.74 -10.33 -12.13
N ALA A 158 34.88 -9.03 -12.36
CA ALA A 158 35.40 -8.47 -13.61
C ALA A 158 34.75 -9.05 -14.89
N PRO A 159 33.41 -9.20 -14.96
CA PRO A 159 32.78 -9.50 -16.24
C PRO A 159 32.79 -8.27 -17.15
N THR A 160 32.82 -8.50 -18.45
CA THR A 160 32.51 -7.49 -19.46
C THR A 160 31.36 -7.99 -20.31
N VAL A 161 30.27 -7.23 -20.44
CA VAL A 161 29.12 -7.60 -21.26
C VAL A 161 28.76 -6.48 -22.24
N ASP A 162 28.64 -6.83 -23.51
CA ASP A 162 28.26 -5.95 -24.62
C ASP A 162 27.19 -6.64 -25.50
N GLY A 163 26.23 -5.86 -26.02
CA GLY A 163 25.12 -6.36 -26.84
C GLY A 163 23.76 -5.81 -26.42
N GLU A 164 22.71 -6.63 -26.55
CA GLU A 164 21.32 -6.31 -26.21
C GLU A 164 20.79 -7.34 -25.19
N VAL A 165 20.17 -6.85 -24.11
CA VAL A 165 19.50 -7.66 -23.08
C VAL A 165 18.07 -7.14 -22.91
N THR A 166 17.08 -8.01 -23.07
CA THR A 166 15.66 -7.70 -22.98
C THR A 166 14.95 -8.68 -22.05
N GLY A 167 14.15 -8.19 -21.12
CA GLY A 167 13.31 -9.01 -20.22
C GLY A 167 12.03 -8.28 -19.80
N ALA A 168 11.29 -8.86 -18.85
CA ALA A 168 10.13 -8.25 -18.21
C ALA A 168 10.52 -7.66 -16.84
N GLU A 169 10.81 -8.49 -15.83
CA GLU A 169 11.25 -8.02 -14.52
C GLU A 169 12.69 -8.45 -14.16
N MET A 170 13.40 -7.63 -13.38
CA MET A 170 14.77 -7.88 -12.92
C MET A 170 15.73 -8.11 -14.09
N VAL A 171 15.97 -7.04 -14.86
CA VAL A 171 16.77 -7.10 -16.08
C VAL A 171 18.06 -6.32 -15.88
N GLY A 172 19.21 -6.99 -16.07
CA GLY A 172 20.51 -6.37 -15.98
C GLY A 172 21.44 -6.71 -17.13
N GLY A 173 22.36 -5.81 -17.46
CA GLY A 173 23.38 -6.12 -18.47
C GLY A 173 24.27 -7.30 -18.07
N VAL A 174 24.56 -7.47 -16.77
CA VAL A 174 25.36 -8.58 -16.24
C VAL A 174 24.48 -9.61 -15.55
N ALA A 175 23.68 -9.18 -14.57
CA ALA A 175 22.84 -10.05 -13.76
C ALA A 175 21.40 -9.55 -13.68
N GLY A 176 20.40 -10.43 -13.74
CA GLY A 176 19.01 -10.04 -13.48
C GLY A 176 18.82 -9.71 -12.00
N GLU A 177 19.05 -10.71 -11.15
CA GLU A 177 19.05 -10.61 -9.69
C GLU A 177 20.43 -10.90 -9.11
N ASN A 178 20.79 -10.21 -8.03
CA ASN A 178 22.04 -10.42 -7.30
C ASN A 178 21.83 -10.42 -5.77
N PRO A 179 21.51 -11.57 -5.17
CA PRO A 179 21.69 -11.78 -3.73
C PRO A 179 23.17 -11.97 -3.32
N GLY A 180 24.03 -12.31 -4.28
CA GLY A 180 25.47 -12.54 -4.12
C GLY A 180 26.34 -11.28 -4.27
N LEU A 181 27.50 -11.43 -4.91
CA LEU A 181 28.45 -10.34 -5.16
C LEU A 181 28.73 -10.16 -6.65
N VAL A 182 28.53 -8.94 -7.15
CA VAL A 182 29.04 -8.46 -8.43
C VAL A 182 30.14 -7.44 -8.17
N THR A 183 31.33 -7.62 -8.73
CA THR A 183 32.43 -6.66 -8.55
C THR A 183 33.27 -6.46 -9.79
N GLU A 184 33.80 -5.24 -9.98
CA GLU A 184 34.65 -4.85 -11.10
C GLU A 184 33.97 -5.04 -12.46
N ALA A 185 32.64 -5.04 -12.51
CA ALA A 185 31.89 -5.35 -13.73
C ALA A 185 31.86 -4.17 -14.71
N THR A 186 31.84 -4.47 -16.01
CA THR A 186 31.64 -3.48 -17.07
C THR A 186 30.52 -3.91 -18.00
N SER A 187 29.51 -3.08 -18.16
CA SER A 187 28.39 -3.32 -19.08
C SER A 187 28.25 -2.18 -20.08
N THR A 188 28.38 -2.50 -21.36
CA THR A 188 28.04 -1.61 -22.49
C THR A 188 26.75 -2.04 -23.18
N ALA A 189 26.09 -3.07 -22.67
CA ALA A 189 24.87 -3.62 -23.25
C ALA A 189 23.71 -2.63 -23.16
N ALA A 190 22.89 -2.57 -24.22
CA ALA A 190 21.59 -1.93 -24.16
C ALA A 190 20.62 -2.85 -23.41
N VAL A 191 19.97 -2.32 -22.37
CA VAL A 191 19.09 -3.09 -21.48
C VAL A 191 17.66 -2.57 -21.59
N THR A 192 16.70 -3.45 -21.85
CA THR A 192 15.27 -3.11 -21.94
C THR A 192 14.45 -4.01 -21.02
N GLY A 193 13.58 -3.44 -20.20
CA GLY A 193 12.67 -4.20 -19.34
C GLY A 193 11.38 -3.46 -19.00
N GLU A 194 10.54 -4.04 -18.15
CA GLU A 194 9.33 -3.41 -17.60
C GLU A 194 9.57 -2.94 -16.15
N LYS A 195 10.23 -3.76 -15.31
CA LYS A 195 10.46 -3.44 -13.89
C LYS A 195 11.84 -3.85 -13.41
N TYR A 196 12.45 -3.07 -12.51
CA TYR A 196 13.75 -3.36 -11.91
C TYR A 196 14.84 -3.53 -12.98
N VAL A 197 15.11 -2.45 -13.72
CA VAL A 197 15.98 -2.48 -14.89
C VAL A 197 17.27 -1.71 -14.60
N GLY A 198 18.41 -2.38 -14.70
CA GLY A 198 19.72 -1.78 -14.46
C GLY A 198 20.75 -2.05 -15.54
N GLY A 199 21.68 -1.11 -15.77
CA GLY A 199 22.74 -1.34 -16.76
C GLY A 199 23.69 -2.49 -16.39
N VAL A 200 23.87 -2.77 -15.10
CA VAL A 200 24.65 -3.93 -14.60
C VAL A 200 23.74 -4.96 -13.95
N VAL A 201 22.92 -4.55 -12.98
CA VAL A 201 22.05 -5.46 -12.22
C VAL A 201 20.63 -4.94 -12.17
N GLY A 202 19.62 -5.78 -12.42
CA GLY A 202 18.22 -5.39 -12.25
C GLY A 202 17.85 -5.16 -10.79
N TYR A 203 17.98 -6.22 -9.98
CA TYR A 203 17.66 -6.23 -8.55
C TYR A 203 18.88 -6.60 -7.69
N VAL A 204 19.14 -5.84 -6.64
CA VAL A 204 20.24 -6.07 -5.69
C VAL A 204 19.70 -6.42 -4.30
N GLY A 205 19.99 -7.64 -3.85
CA GLY A 205 19.85 -8.09 -2.46
C GLY A 205 21.19 -8.44 -1.77
N GLY A 206 22.30 -8.28 -2.51
CA GLY A 206 23.67 -8.46 -2.07
C GLY A 206 24.53 -7.25 -2.46
N ASP A 207 25.76 -7.44 -2.92
CA ASP A 207 26.68 -6.31 -3.14
C ASP A 207 27.04 -6.05 -4.61
N VAL A 208 27.13 -4.77 -4.99
CA VAL A 208 27.66 -4.31 -6.28
C VAL A 208 28.81 -3.33 -6.07
N ARG A 209 30.04 -3.71 -6.45
CA ARG A 209 31.23 -2.89 -6.14
C ARG A 209 32.12 -2.62 -7.33
N GLN A 210 32.51 -1.36 -7.50
CA GLN A 210 33.49 -0.92 -8.50
C GLN A 210 33.07 -1.26 -9.93
N SER A 211 31.78 -1.14 -10.22
CA SER A 211 31.19 -1.55 -11.49
C SER A 211 30.82 -0.34 -12.35
N THR A 212 30.77 -0.53 -13.67
CA THR A 212 30.48 0.52 -14.64
C THR A 212 29.40 0.12 -15.65
N ALA A 213 28.50 1.05 -15.97
CA ALA A 213 27.51 0.92 -17.04
C ALA A 213 27.56 2.10 -18.01
N SER A 214 27.47 1.82 -19.31
CA SER A 214 27.42 2.86 -20.34
C SER A 214 26.48 2.56 -21.53
N GLY A 215 25.84 1.39 -21.57
CA GLY A 215 24.81 1.09 -22.56
C GLY A 215 23.44 1.64 -22.14
N ALA A 216 22.62 2.07 -23.11
CA ALA A 216 21.32 2.67 -22.84
C ALA A 216 20.40 1.74 -22.04
N VAL A 217 19.66 2.29 -21.07
CA VAL A 217 18.72 1.53 -20.23
C VAL A 217 17.32 2.08 -20.45
N THR A 218 16.38 1.21 -20.79
CA THR A 218 14.96 1.55 -20.96
C THR A 218 14.10 0.64 -20.10
N GLY A 219 13.25 1.21 -19.26
CA GLY A 219 12.37 0.45 -18.36
C GLY A 219 10.99 1.07 -18.17
N GLY A 220 10.12 0.42 -17.42
CA GLY A 220 8.85 1.02 -16.97
C GLY A 220 8.99 1.65 -15.58
N GLU A 221 9.34 0.85 -14.58
CA GLU A 221 9.45 1.24 -13.17
C GLU A 221 10.78 0.78 -12.54
N ASP A 222 11.34 1.60 -11.64
CA ASP A 222 12.59 1.35 -10.92
C ASP A 222 13.75 1.08 -11.89
N VAL A 223 14.12 2.13 -12.62
CA VAL A 223 15.07 2.07 -13.75
C VAL A 223 16.32 2.86 -13.39
N GLY A 224 17.47 2.19 -13.32
CA GLY A 224 18.73 2.82 -12.97
C GLY A 224 19.82 2.62 -14.00
N GLY A 225 20.69 3.61 -14.16
CA GLY A 225 21.83 3.47 -15.06
C GLY A 225 22.74 2.29 -14.70
N LEU A 226 22.92 2.00 -13.41
CA LEU A 226 23.69 0.85 -12.93
C LEU A 226 22.78 -0.25 -12.35
N VAL A 227 21.87 0.13 -11.44
CA VAL A 227 21.01 -0.78 -10.68
C VAL A 227 19.55 -0.34 -10.76
N GLY A 228 18.63 -1.24 -11.10
CA GLY A 228 17.20 -0.91 -11.10
C GLY A 228 16.67 -0.65 -9.68
N TYR A 229 16.72 -1.68 -8.84
CA TYR A 229 16.24 -1.62 -7.46
C TYR A 229 17.25 -2.21 -6.47
N ASN A 230 17.55 -1.43 -5.43
CA ASN A 230 18.38 -1.86 -4.30
C ASN A 230 17.50 -2.06 -3.06
N SER A 231 17.41 -3.28 -2.57
CA SER A 231 16.55 -3.62 -1.44
C SER A 231 17.11 -4.78 -0.62
N ILE A 232 17.28 -4.52 0.68
CA ILE A 232 17.67 -5.55 1.65
C ILE A 232 16.46 -5.87 2.53
N SER A 233 15.96 -7.10 2.44
CA SER A 233 14.97 -7.63 3.39
C SER A 233 15.60 -8.72 4.27
N GLY A 234 16.02 -8.34 5.49
CA GLY A 234 16.34 -9.29 6.57
C GLY A 234 17.83 -9.58 6.85
N LEU A 235 18.17 -9.47 8.15
CA LEU A 235 19.45 -9.77 8.83
C LEU A 235 20.67 -8.94 8.37
N ALA A 236 21.12 -8.06 9.28
CA ALA A 236 22.23 -7.10 9.19
C ALA A 236 23.64 -7.63 8.81
N ASP A 237 23.76 -8.87 8.31
CA ASP A 237 25.03 -9.52 7.96
C ASP A 237 25.16 -9.89 6.46
N ARG A 238 24.17 -9.56 5.60
CA ARG A 238 24.28 -9.71 4.14
C ARG A 238 23.93 -8.39 3.45
N GLY A 239 24.73 -8.08 2.43
CA GLY A 239 24.84 -6.77 1.82
C GLY A 239 23.61 -6.24 1.08
N GLY A 240 23.86 -5.10 0.44
CA GLY A 240 22.99 -4.24 -0.37
C GLY A 240 23.75 -2.97 -0.75
N ASP A 241 25.08 -3.05 -0.75
CA ASP A 241 25.93 -1.88 -0.92
C ASP A 241 26.25 -1.71 -2.40
N ILE A 242 25.99 -0.52 -2.91
CA ILE A 242 26.48 -0.06 -4.20
C ILE A 242 27.68 0.83 -3.91
N VAL A 243 28.90 0.32 -4.17
CA VAL A 243 30.14 0.98 -3.73
C VAL A 243 31.05 1.31 -4.89
N GLY A 244 31.48 2.57 -5.01
CA GLY A 244 32.53 2.96 -5.95
C GLY A 244 32.18 2.74 -7.42
N SER A 245 30.89 2.78 -7.76
CA SER A 245 30.39 2.41 -9.09
C SER A 245 29.98 3.65 -9.90
N THR A 246 29.95 3.52 -11.23
CA THR A 246 29.67 4.64 -12.14
C THR A 246 28.69 4.27 -13.24
N ALA A 247 27.72 5.12 -13.49
CA ALA A 247 26.81 5.03 -14.63
C ALA A 247 26.98 6.24 -15.56
N SER A 248 27.17 5.99 -16.85
CA SER A 248 27.34 7.03 -17.87
C SER A 248 26.38 6.88 -19.05
N ASN A 249 25.32 6.11 -18.86
CA ASN A 249 24.32 5.76 -19.86
C ASN A 249 23.10 6.66 -19.81
N ASP A 250 22.44 6.80 -20.97
CA ASP A 250 21.11 7.40 -21.03
C ASP A 250 20.08 6.42 -20.47
N VAL A 251 19.25 6.90 -19.55
CA VAL A 251 18.24 6.12 -18.82
C VAL A 251 16.86 6.69 -19.10
N SER A 252 15.94 5.84 -19.55
CA SER A 252 14.55 6.21 -19.80
C SER A 252 13.58 5.26 -19.10
N GLY A 253 12.57 5.79 -18.44
CA GLY A 253 11.44 4.99 -17.96
C GLY A 253 10.23 5.82 -17.58
N ASN A 254 9.21 5.20 -16.99
CA ASN A 254 7.98 5.89 -16.61
C ASN A 254 8.07 6.41 -15.17
N ARG A 255 8.50 5.54 -14.22
CA ARG A 255 8.51 5.84 -12.78
C ARG A 255 9.82 5.43 -12.10
N HIS A 256 10.30 6.23 -11.15
CA HIS A 256 11.50 5.98 -10.34
C HIS A 256 12.75 5.73 -11.21
N VAL A 257 13.17 6.78 -11.91
CA VAL A 257 14.29 6.69 -12.86
C VAL A 257 15.49 7.45 -12.31
N GLY A 258 16.59 6.75 -12.08
CA GLY A 258 17.82 7.33 -11.55
C GLY A 258 19.01 7.18 -12.49
N GLY A 259 19.89 8.18 -12.50
CA GLY A 259 21.12 8.11 -13.29
C GLY A 259 22.04 6.96 -12.85
N LEU A 260 22.07 6.62 -11.55
CA LEU A 260 22.79 5.45 -11.02
C LEU A 260 21.83 4.34 -10.58
N VAL A 261 20.85 4.66 -9.74
CA VAL A 261 19.94 3.69 -9.11
C VAL A 261 18.49 4.12 -9.32
N GLY A 262 17.61 3.25 -9.82
CA GLY A 262 16.19 3.59 -9.95
C GLY A 262 15.57 3.88 -8.60
N ARG A 263 15.58 2.89 -7.71
CA ARG A 263 15.13 3.02 -6.32
C ARG A 263 16.11 2.40 -5.33
N ASN A 264 16.43 3.13 -4.27
CA ASN A 264 17.21 2.65 -3.13
C ASN A 264 16.28 2.53 -1.92
N SER A 265 16.19 1.35 -1.29
CA SER A 265 15.24 1.11 -0.20
C SER A 265 15.76 0.27 0.96
N GLY A 266 15.07 0.36 2.10
CA GLY A 266 15.41 -0.36 3.32
C GLY A 266 16.80 0.03 3.83
N LEU A 267 17.61 -0.97 4.16
CA LEU A 267 19.01 -0.78 4.59
C LEU A 267 20.00 -0.63 3.43
N GLY A 268 19.54 -0.40 2.19
CA GLY A 268 20.41 -0.24 1.03
C GLY A 268 21.33 0.99 1.13
N VAL A 269 22.62 0.81 0.83
CA VAL A 269 23.64 1.87 0.93
C VAL A 269 24.25 2.17 -0.45
N VAL A 270 24.24 3.44 -0.85
CA VAL A 270 24.96 3.91 -2.05
C VAL A 270 26.17 4.74 -1.60
N ARG A 271 27.38 4.27 -1.89
CA ARG A 271 28.61 4.87 -1.39
C ARG A 271 29.67 5.13 -2.46
N GLY A 272 30.26 6.34 -2.46
CA GLY A 272 31.39 6.64 -3.34
C GLY A 272 31.09 6.52 -4.83
N SER A 273 29.83 6.65 -5.26
CA SER A 273 29.38 6.32 -6.62
C SER A 273 28.95 7.56 -7.41
N THR A 274 28.93 7.47 -8.75
CA THR A 274 28.67 8.62 -9.64
C THR A 274 27.75 8.31 -10.82
N ALA A 275 27.01 9.32 -11.27
CA ALA A 275 26.21 9.29 -12.49
C ALA A 275 26.56 10.45 -13.42
N THR A 276 26.60 10.22 -14.73
CA THR A 276 26.88 11.28 -15.73
C THR A 276 25.98 11.20 -16.98
N GLY A 277 25.08 10.23 -17.06
CA GLY A 277 24.18 10.07 -18.20
C GLY A 277 22.90 10.89 -18.08
N THR A 278 22.09 10.94 -19.13
CA THR A 278 20.80 11.65 -19.09
C THR A 278 19.69 10.77 -18.50
N VAL A 279 18.70 11.39 -17.86
CA VAL A 279 17.54 10.73 -17.26
C VAL A 279 16.27 11.29 -17.89
N SER A 280 15.37 10.42 -18.33
CA SER A 280 14.06 10.82 -18.88
C SER A 280 12.92 9.95 -18.34
N GLY A 281 11.78 10.58 -18.04
CA GLY A 281 10.58 9.87 -17.61
C GLY A 281 9.47 10.78 -17.11
N ASP A 282 8.47 10.16 -16.48
CA ASP A 282 7.24 10.86 -16.10
C ASP A 282 7.23 11.27 -14.61
N ARG A 283 7.70 10.40 -13.69
CA ARG A 283 7.60 10.63 -12.24
C ARG A 283 8.73 9.98 -11.43
N GLY A 284 9.24 10.68 -10.41
CA GLY A 284 10.29 10.18 -9.52
C GLY A 284 11.65 10.10 -10.19
N LEU A 285 12.06 11.18 -10.87
CA LEU A 285 13.36 11.26 -11.52
C LEU A 285 14.44 11.79 -10.58
N GLY A 286 15.67 11.27 -10.72
CA GLY A 286 16.83 11.79 -10.01
C GLY A 286 18.13 11.59 -10.76
N GLY A 287 19.06 12.54 -10.64
CA GLY A 287 20.37 12.44 -11.28
C GLY A 287 21.23 11.36 -10.62
N LEU A 288 21.23 11.35 -9.30
CA LEU A 288 21.66 10.28 -8.39
C LEU A 288 20.82 9.00 -8.49
N VAL A 289 19.72 9.07 -7.76
CA VAL A 289 18.80 8.00 -7.45
C VAL A 289 17.39 8.53 -7.72
N GLY A 290 16.53 7.76 -8.39
CA GLY A 290 15.16 8.18 -8.66
C GLY A 290 14.35 8.41 -7.39
N VAL A 291 14.33 7.41 -6.49
CA VAL A 291 13.78 7.52 -5.13
C VAL A 291 14.70 6.87 -4.11
N ASN A 292 14.97 7.58 -3.01
CA ASN A 292 15.86 7.12 -1.95
C ASN A 292 15.16 7.01 -0.58
N ASP A 293 14.92 5.78 -0.15
CA ASP A 293 14.49 5.37 1.20
C ASP A 293 15.66 4.82 2.06
N GLY A 294 16.81 4.56 1.44
CA GLY A 294 18.02 4.05 2.10
C GLY A 294 19.08 5.12 2.37
N GLU A 295 20.33 4.71 2.57
CA GLU A 295 21.44 5.61 2.89
C GLU A 295 22.27 5.97 1.65
N ILE A 296 22.60 7.25 1.51
CA ILE A 296 23.55 7.75 0.50
C ILE A 296 24.73 8.39 1.22
N GLN A 297 25.93 7.89 0.92
CA GLN A 297 27.18 8.35 1.50
C GLN A 297 28.14 8.73 0.39
N ASN A 298 28.57 10.00 0.36
CA ASN A 298 29.67 10.41 -0.51
C ASN A 298 29.50 10.01 -2.00
N SER A 299 28.28 10.09 -2.53
CA SER A 299 27.94 9.69 -3.91
C SER A 299 27.24 10.85 -4.58
N PHE A 300 27.74 11.26 -5.74
CA PHE A 300 27.34 12.53 -6.33
C PHE A 300 27.28 12.51 -7.85
N TYR A 301 26.52 13.46 -8.40
CA TYR A 301 26.53 13.81 -9.81
C TYR A 301 26.73 15.33 -9.96
N ASP A 302 27.20 15.74 -11.13
CA ASP A 302 27.33 17.15 -11.50
C ASP A 302 26.06 17.63 -12.18
N ILE A 303 25.37 18.59 -11.53
CA ILE A 303 24.07 19.10 -11.96
C ILE A 303 24.09 19.81 -13.32
N GLU A 304 25.25 20.29 -13.79
CA GLU A 304 25.36 20.94 -15.10
C GLU A 304 25.55 19.92 -16.24
N THR A 305 25.94 18.69 -15.91
CA THR A 305 26.23 17.65 -16.90
C THR A 305 25.14 16.60 -17.03
N VAL A 306 24.44 16.29 -15.93
CA VAL A 306 23.31 15.35 -15.92
C VAL A 306 22.04 16.13 -16.22
N GLN A 307 21.37 15.75 -17.31
CA GLN A 307 20.07 16.32 -17.68
C GLN A 307 18.94 15.41 -17.22
N ILE A 308 17.96 15.99 -16.55
CA ILE A 308 16.69 15.35 -16.19
C ILE A 308 15.62 15.96 -17.07
N ASN A 309 15.00 15.15 -17.94
CA ASN A 309 14.05 15.61 -18.97
C ASN A 309 14.58 16.79 -19.83
N GLY A 310 15.90 16.84 -20.06
CA GLY A 310 16.55 17.87 -20.86
C GLY A 310 16.92 19.14 -20.10
N GLU A 311 16.72 19.19 -18.79
CA GLU A 311 17.01 20.33 -17.92
C GLU A 311 18.04 19.98 -16.84
N SER A 312 18.75 20.99 -16.33
CA SER A 312 19.61 20.85 -15.16
C SER A 312 18.75 20.99 -13.91
N ALA A 313 18.63 19.91 -13.14
CA ALA A 313 17.82 19.87 -11.93
C ALA A 313 18.66 19.38 -10.74
N LEU A 314 18.49 20.05 -9.60
CA LEU A 314 19.05 19.61 -8.33
C LEU A 314 18.15 18.52 -7.76
N THR A 315 18.74 17.36 -7.49
CA THR A 315 18.11 16.21 -6.82
C THR A 315 19.12 15.61 -5.86
N VAL A 316 18.74 14.55 -5.15
CA VAL A 316 19.61 13.86 -4.19
C VAL A 316 20.97 13.48 -4.82
N GLY A 317 22.06 13.92 -4.17
CA GLY A 317 23.44 13.73 -4.65
C GLY A 317 23.93 14.75 -5.68
N GLY A 318 23.17 15.79 -6.01
CA GLY A 318 23.60 16.82 -6.96
C GLY A 318 24.58 17.81 -6.32
N LEU A 319 25.72 18.03 -6.96
CA LEU A 319 26.68 19.09 -6.59
C LEU A 319 26.88 20.06 -7.76
N PHE A 320 27.15 21.33 -7.43
CA PHE A 320 27.57 22.33 -8.42
C PHE A 320 29.00 22.03 -8.92
N PRO A 321 29.36 22.44 -10.15
CA PRO A 321 30.62 22.04 -10.79
C PRO A 321 31.87 22.28 -9.93
N ASP A 322 32.02 23.46 -9.32
CA ASP A 322 33.20 23.78 -8.50
C ASP A 322 33.33 22.83 -7.30
N GLN A 323 32.21 22.49 -6.65
CA GLN A 323 32.18 21.58 -5.50
C GLN A 323 32.42 20.12 -5.95
N TYR A 324 31.84 19.72 -7.07
CA TYR A 324 32.03 18.40 -7.66
C TYR A 324 33.47 18.18 -8.13
N GLU A 325 34.09 19.17 -8.78
CA GLU A 325 35.49 19.14 -9.19
C GLU A 325 36.43 19.06 -7.98
N GLN A 326 36.12 19.79 -6.90
CA GLN A 326 36.88 19.69 -5.64
C GLN A 326 36.78 18.27 -5.05
N TRP A 327 35.56 17.73 -4.96
CA TRP A 327 35.33 16.36 -4.47
C TRP A 327 36.13 15.32 -5.25
N GLN A 328 36.16 15.43 -6.59
CA GLN A 328 36.99 14.56 -7.42
C GLN A 328 38.49 14.76 -7.17
N ALA A 329 38.93 16.01 -6.97
CA ALA A 329 40.34 16.34 -6.75
C ALA A 329 40.87 15.90 -5.38
N THR A 330 39.99 15.68 -4.40
CA THR A 330 40.31 15.24 -3.05
C THR A 330 40.06 13.74 -2.81
N ASP A 331 39.95 12.94 -3.88
CA ASP A 331 39.65 11.50 -3.81
C ASP A 331 38.35 11.20 -3.01
N GLY A 332 37.38 12.12 -3.08
CA GLY A 332 36.09 12.02 -2.44
C GLY A 332 36.06 12.46 -0.97
N GLU A 333 37.01 13.27 -0.51
CA GLU A 333 37.02 13.83 0.84
C GLU A 333 36.69 15.33 0.79
N LEU A 334 35.53 15.72 1.31
CA LEU A 334 35.16 17.12 1.52
C LEU A 334 35.06 17.42 3.02
N SER A 335 35.35 18.66 3.41
CA SER A 335 35.18 19.13 4.79
C SER A 335 34.44 20.47 4.81
N PRO A 336 33.44 20.65 5.70
CA PRO A 336 32.74 21.93 5.83
C PRO A 336 33.67 23.10 6.19
N GLU A 337 34.76 22.86 6.92
CA GLU A 337 35.73 23.89 7.31
C GLU A 337 36.51 24.50 6.14
N GLU A 338 36.43 23.89 4.95
CA GLU A 338 37.09 24.38 3.74
C GLU A 338 36.28 25.44 2.99
N TYR A 339 35.02 25.67 3.38
CA TYR A 339 34.11 26.60 2.74
C TYR A 339 33.93 27.87 3.58
N ASP A 340 34.33 29.03 3.05
CA ASP A 340 34.24 30.32 3.75
C ASP A 340 32.79 30.74 4.08
N SER A 341 31.81 30.18 3.36
CA SER A 341 30.37 30.38 3.54
C SER A 341 29.79 29.57 4.71
N LEU A 342 30.49 28.53 5.18
CA LEU A 342 30.04 27.64 6.24
C LEU A 342 30.76 27.96 7.55
N THR A 343 30.00 28.29 8.59
CA THR A 343 30.56 28.42 9.95
C THR A 343 30.24 27.16 10.75
N VAL A 344 31.27 26.47 11.25
CA VAL A 344 31.12 25.23 12.02
C VAL A 344 31.29 25.52 13.51
N ASP A 345 30.23 25.33 14.31
CA ASP A 345 30.27 25.37 15.77
C ASP A 345 29.99 23.98 16.36
N GLY A 346 31.07 23.25 16.65
CA GLY A 346 30.98 21.87 17.09
C GLY A 346 30.44 20.97 15.98
N ASN A 347 29.22 20.48 16.16
CA ASN A 347 28.51 19.66 15.17
C ASN A 347 27.41 20.44 14.43
N VAL A 348 27.24 21.74 14.70
CA VAL A 348 26.23 22.58 14.03
C VAL A 348 26.92 23.41 12.95
N ILE A 349 26.37 23.39 11.74
CA ILE A 349 26.78 24.21 10.61
C ILE A 349 25.79 25.36 10.46
N GLU A 350 26.30 26.58 10.50
CA GLU A 350 25.51 27.81 10.36
C GLU A 350 25.43 28.23 8.90
N LEU A 351 24.21 28.58 8.46
CA LEU A 351 23.90 29.05 7.11
C LEU A 351 23.43 30.51 7.16
N ALA A 352 23.92 31.33 6.23
CA ALA A 352 23.66 32.77 6.20
C ALA A 352 23.14 33.29 4.85
N ASP A 353 23.30 32.52 3.77
CA ASP A 353 22.94 32.90 2.41
C ASP A 353 22.83 31.68 1.48
N ALA A 354 22.43 31.92 0.22
CA ALA A 354 22.29 30.88 -0.80
C ALA A 354 23.61 30.15 -1.12
N GLN A 355 24.76 30.83 -1.01
CA GLN A 355 26.06 30.18 -1.24
C GLN A 355 26.35 29.15 -0.15
N GLY A 356 26.01 29.46 1.11
CA GLY A 356 26.05 28.49 2.20
C GLY A 356 25.19 27.25 1.93
N VAL A 357 23.99 27.42 1.34
CA VAL A 357 23.14 26.29 0.94
C VAL A 357 23.81 25.44 -0.14
N ARG A 358 24.40 26.06 -1.18
CA ARG A 358 25.14 25.34 -2.23
C ARG A 358 26.29 24.52 -1.64
N ASP A 359 27.07 25.13 -0.75
CA ASP A 359 28.24 24.48 -0.15
C ASP A 359 27.84 23.40 0.88
N ALA A 360 26.63 23.48 1.44
CA ALA A 360 26.10 22.48 2.35
C ALA A 360 25.75 21.14 1.68
N LEU A 361 25.41 21.12 0.39
CA LEU A 361 24.80 19.96 -0.31
C LEU A 361 25.58 18.64 -0.17
N ALA A 362 26.91 18.70 -0.06
CA ALA A 362 27.74 17.51 0.13
C ALA A 362 27.60 16.85 1.51
N PHE A 363 27.06 17.57 2.51
CA PHE A 363 27.09 17.18 3.92
C PHE A 363 25.70 16.94 4.52
N VAL A 364 24.62 17.35 3.86
CA VAL A 364 23.23 17.25 4.38
C VAL A 364 22.76 15.82 4.62
N HIS A 365 23.44 14.82 4.04
CA HIS A 365 23.20 13.40 4.27
C HIS A 365 23.87 12.85 5.54
N ASP A 366 24.79 13.58 6.16
CA ASP A 366 25.51 13.11 7.36
C ASP A 366 24.80 13.56 8.63
N SER A 367 24.19 12.59 9.33
CA SER A 367 23.52 12.79 10.62
C SER A 367 24.43 13.30 11.75
N ALA A 368 25.76 13.32 11.56
CA ALA A 368 26.68 13.91 12.50
C ALA A 368 26.56 15.45 12.57
N PHE A 369 26.02 16.08 11.53
CA PHE A 369 25.84 17.52 11.44
C PHE A 369 24.38 17.94 11.67
N GLY A 370 24.21 19.01 12.47
CA GLY A 370 22.99 19.80 12.50
C GLY A 370 23.17 21.11 11.75
N TRP A 371 22.07 21.77 11.44
CA TRP A 371 21.99 22.97 10.61
C TRP A 371 21.32 24.08 11.39
N ARG A 372 21.84 25.31 11.31
CA ARG A 372 21.21 26.48 11.92
C ARG A 372 21.21 27.67 10.97
N LEU A 373 20.08 28.35 10.83
CA LEU A 373 20.02 29.62 10.12
C LEU A 373 20.50 30.77 11.01
N THR A 374 21.24 31.69 10.40
CA THR A 374 21.73 32.93 11.05
C THR A 374 21.21 34.21 10.39
N ALA A 375 20.51 34.05 9.27
CA ALA A 375 19.83 35.07 8.51
C ALA A 375 18.72 34.43 7.67
N ASP A 376 17.79 35.25 7.19
CA ASP A 376 16.83 34.83 6.17
C ASP A 376 17.57 34.52 4.87
N ILE A 377 17.15 33.46 4.17
CA ILE A 377 17.79 32.97 2.95
C ILE A 377 16.82 33.11 1.78
N ASP A 378 17.25 33.84 0.73
CA ASP A 378 16.52 33.98 -0.53
C ASP A 378 17.14 33.04 -1.57
N LEU A 379 16.36 32.04 -2.01
CA LEU A 379 16.69 31.03 -3.02
C LEU A 379 15.91 31.27 -4.32
N THR A 380 15.50 32.52 -4.58
CA THR A 380 14.79 32.89 -5.82
C THR A 380 15.72 33.54 -6.85
N GLY A 381 15.21 33.85 -8.03
CA GLY A 381 15.95 34.62 -9.04
C GLY A 381 17.10 33.83 -9.68
N GLU A 382 18.34 34.17 -9.35
CA GLU A 382 19.53 33.45 -9.85
C GLU A 382 19.77 32.12 -9.13
N ASP A 383 19.14 31.94 -7.96
CA ASP A 383 19.21 30.74 -7.13
C ASP A 383 17.95 29.87 -7.24
N ALA A 384 17.01 30.20 -8.12
CA ALA A 384 15.79 29.40 -8.33
C ALA A 384 16.13 27.93 -8.66
N GLY A 385 15.38 27.01 -8.06
CA GLY A 385 15.63 25.57 -8.07
C GLY A 385 16.64 25.07 -7.02
N LEU A 386 17.24 25.96 -6.22
CA LEU A 386 18.06 25.58 -5.07
C LEU A 386 17.16 25.28 -3.86
N TYR A 387 17.40 24.15 -3.21
CA TYR A 387 16.73 23.69 -1.99
C TYR A 387 17.62 22.64 -1.32
N PHE A 388 17.14 22.00 -0.24
CA PHE A 388 17.82 20.87 0.38
C PHE A 388 17.18 19.54 -0.07
N PRO A 389 17.78 18.76 -0.98
CA PRO A 389 17.17 17.49 -1.39
C PRO A 389 16.96 16.46 -0.26
N PHE A 390 17.73 16.59 0.83
CA PHE A 390 17.68 15.71 1.98
C PHE A 390 18.32 16.41 3.19
N VAL A 391 17.86 16.11 4.41
CA VAL A 391 18.50 16.55 5.65
C VAL A 391 18.47 15.42 6.69
N ALA A 392 19.65 14.97 7.12
CA ALA A 392 19.79 13.82 8.03
C ALA A 392 19.74 14.17 9.52
N GLY A 393 20.18 15.37 9.90
CA GLY A 393 20.27 15.82 11.29
C GLY A 393 19.40 17.05 11.55
N LEU A 394 19.34 17.50 12.82
CA LEU A 394 18.56 18.67 13.25
C LEU A 394 18.69 19.87 12.29
N PHE A 395 17.57 20.47 11.91
CA PHE A 395 17.48 21.73 11.18
C PHE A 395 16.78 22.80 12.02
N ASP A 396 17.56 23.73 12.57
CA ASP A 396 17.11 24.83 13.43
C ASP A 396 16.99 26.12 12.60
N GLY A 397 15.77 26.50 12.25
CA GLY A 397 15.48 27.74 11.54
C GLY A 397 15.79 28.99 12.37
N ASN A 398 15.89 28.87 13.71
CA ASN A 398 16.24 29.96 14.63
C ASN A 398 15.41 31.24 14.40
N GLY A 399 14.16 31.08 13.97
CA GLY A 399 13.20 32.13 13.66
C GLY A 399 13.42 32.87 12.33
N HIS A 400 14.21 32.29 11.42
CA HIS A 400 14.48 32.84 10.09
C HIS A 400 13.58 32.25 9.00
N THR A 401 13.53 32.95 7.86
CA THR A 401 12.74 32.54 6.69
C THR A 401 13.63 32.01 5.57
N ILE A 402 13.18 30.95 4.88
CA ILE A 402 13.67 30.55 3.55
C ILE A 402 12.62 30.93 2.51
N THR A 403 12.98 31.76 1.54
CA THR A 403 12.14 32.06 0.37
C THR A 403 12.65 31.27 -0.84
N LEU A 404 11.79 30.54 -1.55
CA LEU A 404 12.21 29.64 -2.63
C LEU A 404 11.28 29.64 -3.84
N ASP A 405 11.81 29.22 -4.99
CA ASP A 405 11.08 28.96 -6.23
C ASP A 405 11.61 27.65 -6.83
N VAL A 406 10.90 26.54 -6.61
CA VAL A 406 11.31 25.19 -7.02
C VAL A 406 10.29 24.64 -8.00
N ASP A 407 10.69 24.39 -9.25
CA ASP A 407 9.85 23.83 -10.30
C ASP A 407 10.43 22.50 -10.81
N LEU A 408 9.99 21.38 -10.23
CA LEU A 408 10.50 20.03 -10.51
C LEU A 408 9.35 19.02 -10.75
N PRO A 409 8.52 19.19 -11.79
CA PRO A 409 7.25 18.45 -11.95
C PRO A 409 7.38 16.93 -12.16
N ALA A 410 8.59 16.43 -12.40
CA ALA A 410 8.87 15.00 -12.54
C ALA A 410 9.66 14.41 -11.35
N VAL A 411 10.02 15.22 -10.36
CA VAL A 411 10.82 14.79 -9.20
C VAL A 411 9.90 14.51 -8.01
N SER A 412 10.18 13.42 -7.29
CA SER A 412 9.48 13.06 -6.06
C SER A 412 10.21 13.63 -4.85
N ARG A 413 9.50 13.88 -3.74
CA ARG A 413 10.05 14.38 -2.46
C ARG A 413 10.65 15.76 -2.63
N VAL A 414 9.76 16.73 -2.82
CA VAL A 414 10.13 18.13 -3.08
C VAL A 414 9.48 19.04 -2.04
N GLY A 415 10.26 20.02 -1.58
CA GLY A 415 9.89 21.09 -0.65
C GLY A 415 11.11 21.98 -0.42
N ALA A 416 11.11 22.82 0.62
CA ALA A 416 12.36 23.42 1.10
C ALA A 416 13.39 22.32 1.47
N ILE A 417 12.88 21.21 1.99
CA ILE A 417 13.61 19.98 2.31
C ILE A 417 12.92 18.81 1.56
N GLY A 418 13.66 18.03 0.79
CA GLY A 418 13.07 16.89 0.06
C GLY A 418 12.60 15.78 1.00
N ALA A 419 13.50 15.33 1.88
CA ALA A 419 13.17 14.41 2.97
C ALA A 419 14.01 14.70 4.22
N SER A 420 13.45 14.43 5.40
CA SER A 420 14.10 14.65 6.69
C SER A 420 14.01 13.44 7.61
N LEU A 421 15.06 13.18 8.38
CA LEU A 421 15.14 12.05 9.33
C LEU A 421 15.21 12.44 10.81
N ASP A 422 15.46 13.73 11.09
CA ASP A 422 15.64 14.26 12.44
C ASP A 422 14.88 15.59 12.55
N GLU A 423 14.98 16.28 13.68
CA GLU A 423 14.14 17.42 14.01
C GLU A 423 14.22 18.61 13.03
N ILE A 424 13.09 19.28 12.76
CA ILE A 424 13.01 20.59 12.09
C ILE A 424 12.26 21.54 13.01
N VAL A 425 12.86 22.68 13.37
CA VAL A 425 12.28 23.60 14.37
C VAL A 425 12.45 25.08 13.99
N ASP A 426 11.53 25.93 14.45
CA ASP A 426 11.64 27.40 14.42
C ASP A 426 11.92 28.00 13.01
N LEU A 427 11.20 27.53 11.98
CA LEU A 427 11.46 27.89 10.58
C LEU A 427 10.22 28.46 9.88
N SER A 428 10.41 29.50 9.07
CA SER A 428 9.40 29.96 8.10
C SER A 428 9.83 29.65 6.67
N VAL A 429 8.89 29.25 5.82
CA VAL A 429 9.12 29.03 4.38
C VAL A 429 8.11 29.80 3.54
N GLU A 430 8.57 30.49 2.50
CA GLU A 430 7.74 31.26 1.57
C GLU A 430 8.06 30.92 0.11
N GLY A 431 7.08 31.03 -0.79
CA GLY A 431 7.31 30.98 -2.24
C GLY A 431 6.51 29.90 -2.97
N SER A 432 7.14 29.12 -3.86
CA SER A 432 6.45 28.10 -4.66
C SER A 432 7.23 26.80 -4.79
N VAL A 433 6.51 25.67 -4.71
CA VAL A 433 7.05 24.32 -4.89
C VAL A 433 6.17 23.55 -5.88
N THR A 434 6.76 23.11 -6.98
CA THR A 434 6.15 22.14 -7.90
C THR A 434 6.95 20.84 -7.87
N GLY A 435 6.26 19.72 -7.67
CA GLY A 435 6.83 18.37 -7.67
C GLY A 435 5.91 17.34 -8.31
N ALA A 436 6.27 16.05 -8.22
CA ALA A 436 5.43 14.95 -8.72
C ALA A 436 4.75 14.17 -7.58
N ASP A 437 5.54 13.51 -6.72
CA ASP A 437 5.07 12.68 -5.61
C ASP A 437 5.60 13.22 -4.30
N ARG A 438 4.80 13.20 -3.21
CA ARG A 438 5.22 13.65 -1.88
C ARG A 438 5.78 15.07 -1.94
N VAL A 439 4.90 16.02 -2.17
CA VAL A 439 5.26 17.43 -2.36
C VAL A 439 4.74 18.24 -1.19
N GLY A 440 5.64 18.91 -0.49
CA GLY A 440 5.33 19.76 0.67
C GLY A 440 5.90 21.15 0.50
N GLY A 441 5.29 22.17 1.11
CA GLY A 441 5.91 23.50 1.16
C GLY A 441 7.21 23.50 1.98
N LEU A 442 7.21 22.80 3.11
CA LEU A 442 8.42 22.56 3.91
C LEU A 442 9.13 21.29 3.45
N VAL A 443 8.44 20.14 3.53
CA VAL A 443 9.07 18.83 3.41
C VAL A 443 8.32 17.88 2.50
N GLY A 444 9.00 17.25 1.55
CA GLY A 444 8.35 16.23 0.72
C GLY A 444 7.95 14.99 1.54
N LEU A 445 8.94 14.34 2.16
CA LEU A 445 8.75 13.20 3.07
C LEU A 445 9.28 13.51 4.47
N ASN A 446 8.38 13.61 5.45
CA ASN A 446 8.74 13.75 6.85
C ASN A 446 8.88 12.38 7.52
N GLN A 447 10.10 12.04 7.94
CA GLN A 447 10.41 10.92 8.84
C GLN A 447 11.14 11.42 10.10
N SER A 448 11.00 12.72 10.39
CA SER A 448 11.59 13.40 11.54
C SER A 448 10.96 12.93 12.83
N ARG A 449 11.74 12.94 13.91
CA ARG A 449 11.16 12.81 15.27
C ARG A 449 10.14 13.90 15.57
N GLU A 450 10.40 15.11 15.08
CA GLU A 450 9.54 16.26 15.31
C GLU A 450 9.76 17.35 14.25
N VAL A 451 8.67 17.92 13.76
CA VAL A 451 8.61 19.18 13.02
C VAL A 451 7.77 20.13 13.88
N ALA A 452 8.39 21.13 14.49
CA ALA A 452 7.75 22.00 15.46
C ALA A 452 7.96 23.49 15.17
N ASP A 453 6.94 24.30 15.46
CA ASP A 453 7.00 25.76 15.30
C ASP A 453 7.39 26.19 13.87
N VAL A 454 6.84 25.49 12.86
CA VAL A 454 7.10 25.79 11.45
C VAL A 454 5.90 26.49 10.80
N THR A 455 6.16 27.51 9.99
CA THR A 455 5.15 28.19 9.18
C THR A 455 5.49 28.10 7.68
N THR A 456 4.52 27.73 6.84
CA THR A 456 4.66 27.75 5.38
C THR A 456 3.63 28.66 4.73
N ASP A 457 4.09 29.62 3.93
CA ASP A 457 3.28 30.41 3.00
C ASP A 457 3.76 30.13 1.58
N VAL A 458 3.46 28.90 1.12
CA VAL A 458 4.00 28.34 -0.11
C VAL A 458 2.87 27.85 -1.01
N ASP A 459 2.90 28.24 -2.28
CA ASP A 459 2.06 27.65 -3.32
C ASP A 459 2.63 26.29 -3.73
N VAL A 460 1.92 25.21 -3.41
CA VAL A 460 2.36 23.83 -3.63
C VAL A 460 1.56 23.18 -4.75
N THR A 461 2.24 22.67 -5.77
CA THR A 461 1.64 21.91 -6.87
C THR A 461 2.29 20.53 -6.98
N GLY A 462 1.48 19.47 -7.05
CA GLY A 462 1.97 18.10 -7.17
C GLY A 462 1.02 17.16 -7.91
N VAL A 463 1.35 15.88 -7.98
CA VAL A 463 0.45 14.83 -8.52
C VAL A 463 -0.13 14.01 -7.37
N ALA A 464 0.69 13.39 -6.51
CA ALA A 464 0.17 12.68 -5.33
C ALA A 464 0.87 13.04 -4.03
N ALA A 465 0.14 12.87 -2.92
CA ALA A 465 0.58 13.20 -1.56
C ALA A 465 1.10 14.65 -1.50
N VAL A 466 0.18 15.59 -1.67
CA VAL A 466 0.49 17.02 -1.78
C VAL A 466 -0.05 17.75 -0.55
N GLY A 467 0.82 18.46 0.18
CA GLY A 467 0.44 19.23 1.36
C GLY A 467 1.12 20.58 1.47
N GLY A 468 0.48 21.54 2.14
CA GLY A 468 1.04 22.89 2.31
C GLY A 468 2.30 22.91 3.18
N LEU A 469 2.45 21.97 4.11
CA LEU A 469 3.66 21.77 4.92
C LEU A 469 4.40 20.50 4.50
N ALA A 470 3.73 19.35 4.53
CA ALA A 470 4.35 18.06 4.22
C ALA A 470 3.61 17.32 3.09
N GLY A 471 4.35 16.72 2.16
CA GLY A 471 3.74 15.79 1.20
C GLY A 471 3.24 14.53 1.88
N GLU A 472 4.14 13.83 2.57
CA GLU A 472 3.84 12.69 3.42
C GLU A 472 4.45 12.88 4.82
N ASN A 473 3.66 12.64 5.86
CA ASN A 473 4.11 12.50 7.24
C ASN A 473 4.10 11.02 7.64
N ALA A 474 5.27 10.38 7.63
CA ALA A 474 5.39 8.94 7.69
C ALA A 474 5.64 8.40 9.12
N ASP A 475 5.00 7.28 9.48
CA ASP A 475 5.49 6.43 10.58
C ASP A 475 6.76 5.70 10.12
N ARG A 476 7.80 5.68 10.96
CA ARG A 476 9.08 5.08 10.60
C ARG A 476 8.99 3.57 10.82
N GLU A 477 8.75 2.79 9.76
CA GLU A 477 8.89 1.32 9.80
C GLU A 477 10.37 0.90 9.90
N ASP A 478 11.05 1.24 10.99
CA ASP A 478 12.35 0.65 11.32
C ASP A 478 12.12 -0.52 12.29
N PHE A 479 12.31 -1.75 11.79
CA PHE A 479 12.22 -3.00 12.58
C PHE A 479 13.20 -3.07 13.77
N THR A 480 13.93 -2.01 14.09
CA THR A 480 14.94 -1.97 15.15
C THR A 480 14.86 -0.80 16.13
N ARG A 481 13.90 0.13 16.01
CA ARG A 481 13.75 1.24 16.97
C ARG A 481 12.34 1.37 17.53
N ASP A 482 12.28 1.88 18.77
CA ASP A 482 11.10 1.92 19.64
C ASP A 482 9.91 2.65 19.00
N GLU A 483 8.68 2.32 19.43
CA GLU A 483 7.38 2.89 19.00
C GLU A 483 7.25 4.43 19.17
N ASP A 484 8.31 5.12 19.65
CA ASP A 484 8.39 6.56 19.91
C ASP A 484 9.06 7.37 18.76
N GLU A 485 9.35 6.77 17.59
CA GLU A 485 9.98 7.45 16.43
C GLU A 485 9.03 7.72 15.24
N ARG A 486 7.74 8.00 15.50
CA ARG A 486 6.78 8.40 14.44
C ARG A 486 7.12 9.78 13.88
N GLY A 487 6.89 10.01 12.58
CA GLY A 487 6.85 11.34 12.00
C GLY A 487 5.86 12.23 12.76
N ARG A 488 6.33 13.28 13.43
CA ARG A 488 5.47 14.17 14.22
C ARG A 488 5.51 15.59 13.68
N ILE A 489 4.35 16.20 13.49
CA ILE A 489 4.16 17.62 13.20
C ILE A 489 3.43 18.26 14.39
N LEU A 490 3.98 19.35 14.92
CA LEU A 490 3.51 19.99 16.14
C LEU A 490 3.48 21.51 15.95
N ASP A 491 2.45 22.19 16.45
CA ASP A 491 2.38 23.66 16.52
C ASP A 491 2.77 24.38 15.21
N SER A 492 2.40 23.80 14.06
CA SER A 492 2.83 24.26 12.75
C SER A 492 1.67 24.73 11.88
N THR A 493 1.92 25.66 10.97
CA THR A 493 0.89 26.30 10.13
C THR A 493 1.24 26.29 8.65
N ALA A 494 0.27 26.04 7.78
CA ALA A 494 0.37 26.27 6.33
C ALA A 494 -0.71 27.26 5.86
N SER A 495 -0.39 28.21 4.97
CA SER A 495 -1.32 29.27 4.51
C SER A 495 -1.34 29.56 3.00
N GLY A 496 -0.51 28.88 2.20
CA GLY A 496 -0.45 29.09 0.74
C GLY A 496 -1.60 28.43 -0.02
N THR A 497 -1.40 28.10 -1.30
CA THR A 497 -2.33 27.25 -2.07
C THR A 497 -1.80 25.83 -2.24
N VAL A 498 -2.67 24.83 -2.34
CA VAL A 498 -2.28 23.43 -2.56
C VAL A 498 -3.10 22.86 -3.71
N GLU A 499 -2.44 22.39 -4.76
CA GLU A 499 -3.05 21.76 -5.93
C GLU A 499 -2.41 20.39 -6.21
N GLY A 500 -3.23 19.34 -6.37
CA GLY A 500 -2.75 18.02 -6.77
C GLY A 500 -3.83 17.08 -7.28
N ASP A 501 -3.47 15.88 -7.72
CA ASP A 501 -4.44 14.93 -8.30
C ASP A 501 -4.92 13.89 -7.25
N GLU A 502 -4.02 13.38 -6.40
CA GLU A 502 -4.24 12.26 -5.49
C GLU A 502 -3.75 12.60 -4.05
N GLN A 503 -4.57 12.36 -3.02
CA GLN A 503 -4.24 12.65 -1.61
C GLN A 503 -3.73 14.08 -1.39
N VAL A 504 -4.65 15.03 -1.32
CA VAL A 504 -4.33 16.46 -1.26
C VAL A 504 -4.85 17.06 0.05
N GLY A 505 -3.95 17.58 0.88
CA GLY A 505 -4.29 18.17 2.17
C GLY A 505 -3.80 19.60 2.31
N GLY A 506 -4.49 20.44 3.09
CA GLY A 506 -4.00 21.80 3.34
C GLY A 506 -2.67 21.84 4.10
N LEU A 507 -2.47 20.93 5.06
CA LEU A 507 -1.22 20.79 5.82
C LEU A 507 -0.38 19.61 5.32
N VAL A 508 -1.00 18.42 5.22
CA VAL A 508 -0.31 17.16 4.90
C VAL A 508 -1.04 16.41 3.80
N GLY A 509 -0.36 15.96 2.74
CA GLY A 509 -0.98 15.12 1.72
C GLY A 509 -1.44 13.77 2.29
N GLU A 510 -0.49 12.98 2.79
CA GLU A 510 -0.74 11.69 3.46
C GLU A 510 -0.15 11.67 4.88
N ASN A 511 -0.96 11.31 5.87
CA ASN A 511 -0.52 11.18 7.27
C ASN A 511 -0.59 9.73 7.76
N SER A 512 0.56 9.11 8.05
CA SER A 512 0.66 7.89 8.87
C SER A 512 1.32 8.14 10.23
N GLY A 513 1.96 9.30 10.41
CA GLY A 513 2.51 9.77 11.68
C GLY A 513 1.50 10.48 12.59
N SER A 514 1.95 11.51 13.30
CA SER A 514 1.12 12.32 14.19
C SER A 514 1.13 13.80 13.79
N VAL A 515 -0.05 14.42 13.76
CA VAL A 515 -0.24 15.87 13.60
C VAL A 515 -0.92 16.40 14.85
N VAL A 516 -0.29 17.36 15.52
CA VAL A 516 -0.74 17.87 16.83
C VAL A 516 -0.77 19.40 16.78
N THR A 517 -1.88 19.98 17.28
CA THR A 517 -2.06 21.43 17.47
C THR A 517 -1.74 22.30 16.24
N SER A 518 -1.82 21.73 15.05
CA SER A 518 -1.38 22.37 13.80
C SER A 518 -2.55 22.90 12.97
N THR A 519 -2.27 23.85 12.08
CA THR A 519 -3.31 24.63 11.38
C THR A 519 -3.08 24.63 9.87
N ALA A 520 -4.13 24.40 9.09
CA ALA A 520 -4.18 24.71 7.67
C ALA A 520 -5.10 25.92 7.39
N GLU A 521 -4.57 26.96 6.77
CA GLU A 521 -5.30 28.14 6.30
C GLU A 521 -5.20 28.26 4.77
N VAL A 522 -5.62 27.20 4.07
CA VAL A 522 -5.19 26.92 2.69
C VAL A 522 -6.38 26.79 1.75
N ALA A 523 -6.21 27.25 0.51
CA ALA A 523 -7.08 26.84 -0.59
C ALA A 523 -6.56 25.54 -1.22
N VAL A 524 -7.32 24.46 -1.07
CA VAL A 524 -6.96 23.11 -1.50
C VAL A 524 -7.77 22.73 -2.73
N THR A 525 -7.11 22.30 -3.80
CA THR A 525 -7.75 21.76 -5.00
C THR A 525 -7.16 20.39 -5.30
N GLY A 526 -8.00 19.36 -5.46
CA GLY A 526 -7.49 18.12 -6.03
C GLY A 526 -8.49 17.11 -6.55
N GLY A 527 -8.00 15.99 -7.09
CA GLY A 527 -8.84 14.97 -7.71
C GLY A 527 -9.48 14.04 -6.68
N GLN A 528 -8.67 13.34 -5.90
CA GLN A 528 -9.11 12.27 -4.99
C GLN A 528 -8.58 12.43 -3.57
N SER A 529 -9.42 12.18 -2.56
CA SER A 529 -9.08 12.29 -1.13
C SER A 529 -8.52 13.68 -0.80
N VAL A 530 -9.40 14.68 -0.83
CA VAL A 530 -9.06 16.09 -0.67
C VAL A 530 -9.57 16.59 0.68
N GLY A 531 -8.67 16.94 1.59
CA GLY A 531 -9.03 17.44 2.93
C GLY A 531 -8.48 18.84 3.20
N GLY A 532 -9.19 19.61 4.01
CA GLY A 532 -8.72 20.93 4.44
C GLY A 532 -7.46 20.86 5.30
N LEU A 533 -7.25 19.79 6.08
CA LEU A 533 -6.03 19.55 6.87
C LEU A 533 -5.16 18.47 6.22
N ALA A 534 -5.73 17.28 5.98
CA ALA A 534 -5.01 16.14 5.43
C ALA A 534 -5.75 15.50 4.26
N GLY A 535 -5.03 15.09 3.21
CA GLY A 535 -5.63 14.34 2.10
C GLY A 535 -6.11 12.97 2.58
N THR A 536 -5.19 12.17 3.10
CA THR A 536 -5.49 10.89 3.76
C THR A 536 -4.90 10.80 5.16
N ASN A 537 -5.55 10.04 6.04
CA ASN A 537 -5.04 9.76 7.38
C ASN A 537 -5.03 8.24 7.69
N SER A 538 -3.99 7.80 8.37
CA SER A 538 -3.91 6.48 8.99
C SER A 538 -3.21 6.55 10.36
N GLY A 539 -2.63 7.71 10.68
CA GLY A 539 -2.05 8.03 11.97
C GLY A 539 -2.99 8.88 12.85
N GLY A 540 -2.39 9.63 13.78
CA GLY A 540 -3.12 10.44 14.76
C GLY A 540 -3.20 11.91 14.38
N ILE A 541 -4.37 12.52 14.52
CA ILE A 541 -4.59 13.97 14.40
C ILE A 541 -5.23 14.47 15.70
N GLU A 542 -4.57 15.40 16.38
CA GLU A 542 -5.01 15.92 17.68
C GLU A 542 -4.98 17.45 17.72
N GLY A 543 -6.00 18.09 18.28
CA GLY A 543 -5.97 19.53 18.57
C GLY A 543 -5.85 20.44 17.35
N SER A 544 -6.08 19.97 16.12
CA SER A 544 -5.66 20.64 14.87
C SER A 544 -6.85 21.27 14.12
N THR A 545 -6.58 22.25 13.25
CA THR A 545 -7.63 23.06 12.58
C THR A 545 -7.43 23.23 11.08
N ALA A 546 -8.53 23.42 10.35
CA ALA A 546 -8.51 23.80 8.94
C ALA A 546 -9.48 24.96 8.65
N THR A 547 -9.08 25.86 7.76
CA THR A 547 -9.91 26.93 7.20
C THR A 547 -9.61 27.10 5.70
N GLY A 548 -10.49 27.80 4.97
CA GLY A 548 -10.29 28.07 3.53
C GLY A 548 -11.31 27.37 2.64
N SER A 549 -10.87 26.89 1.49
CA SER A 549 -11.75 26.21 0.52
C SER A 549 -11.15 24.90 0.06
N VAL A 550 -11.96 23.85 0.02
CA VAL A 550 -11.57 22.52 -0.45
C VAL A 550 -12.39 22.20 -1.70
N THR A 551 -11.71 22.03 -2.83
CA THR A 551 -12.34 21.72 -4.12
C THR A 551 -11.81 20.40 -4.65
N GLY A 552 -12.70 19.54 -5.16
CA GLY A 552 -12.27 18.31 -5.81
C GLY A 552 -13.36 17.47 -6.43
N ASP A 553 -12.96 16.29 -6.91
CA ASP A 553 -13.84 15.36 -7.63
C ASP A 553 -14.29 14.17 -6.77
N GLY A 554 -13.54 13.78 -5.72
CA GLY A 554 -13.95 12.71 -4.82
C GLY A 554 -13.19 12.66 -3.48
N GLY A 555 -13.88 12.23 -2.42
CA GLY A 555 -13.30 12.14 -1.08
C GLY A 555 -13.01 13.52 -0.48
N ILE A 556 -13.97 14.44 -0.57
CA ILE A 556 -13.81 15.80 -0.06
C ILE A 556 -14.28 15.91 1.38
N ALA A 557 -13.46 16.52 2.24
CA ALA A 557 -13.85 16.83 3.61
C ALA A 557 -13.19 18.10 4.16
N GLY A 558 -13.75 18.65 5.23
CA GLY A 558 -13.21 19.83 5.90
C GLY A 558 -11.89 19.57 6.63
N LEU A 559 -11.69 18.38 7.22
CA LEU A 559 -10.41 17.98 7.79
C LEU A 559 -9.67 16.95 6.95
N VAL A 560 -10.23 15.73 6.82
CA VAL A 560 -9.52 14.57 6.23
C VAL A 560 -10.32 14.00 5.06
N GLY A 561 -9.74 14.04 3.86
CA GLY A 561 -10.42 13.59 2.64
C GLY A 561 -10.67 12.08 2.54
N GLY A 562 -9.79 11.25 3.11
CA GLY A 562 -9.92 9.79 3.07
C GLY A 562 -9.30 9.06 4.26
N SER A 563 -9.98 8.00 4.72
CA SER A 563 -9.65 7.16 5.89
C SER A 563 -9.39 7.97 7.18
N PRO A 564 -10.33 8.09 8.11
CA PRO A 564 -10.03 8.72 9.38
C PRO A 564 -9.31 7.67 10.22
N GLY A 565 -7.98 7.79 10.32
CA GLY A 565 -7.25 7.28 11.49
C GLY A 565 -7.78 7.91 12.79
N ASP A 566 -7.04 7.83 13.89
CA ASP A 566 -7.47 8.46 15.13
C ASP A 566 -7.52 9.99 14.95
N ILE A 567 -8.72 10.58 14.93
CA ILE A 567 -8.95 12.03 14.95
C ILE A 567 -9.54 12.37 16.30
N SER A 568 -8.94 13.31 17.01
CA SER A 568 -9.42 13.75 18.33
C SER A 568 -9.25 15.25 18.49
N ASN A 569 -10.26 15.90 19.08
CA ASN A 569 -10.25 17.30 19.44
C ASN A 569 -9.75 18.21 18.31
N SER A 570 -10.09 17.89 17.07
CA SER A 570 -9.60 18.58 15.87
C SER A 570 -10.79 19.01 15.04
N HIS A 571 -10.83 20.30 14.71
CA HIS A 571 -12.06 20.92 14.23
C HIS A 571 -11.88 21.96 13.13
N TYR A 572 -12.92 22.14 12.33
CA TYR A 572 -13.06 23.25 11.41
C TYR A 572 -14.41 23.94 11.61
N ASN A 573 -14.47 25.25 11.33
CA ASN A 573 -15.72 25.99 11.36
C ASN A 573 -16.46 25.81 10.02
N ILE A 574 -17.64 25.18 10.05
CA ILE A 574 -18.41 24.88 8.83
C ILE A 574 -18.92 26.14 8.11
N GLU A 575 -18.97 27.29 8.81
CA GLU A 575 -19.41 28.57 8.23
C GLU A 575 -18.27 29.34 7.54
N GLU A 576 -17.02 28.92 7.75
CA GLU A 576 -15.82 29.57 7.21
C GLU A 576 -15.07 28.71 6.19
N LEU A 577 -15.20 27.38 6.28
CA LEU A 577 -14.65 26.45 5.30
C LEU A 577 -15.72 25.98 4.31
N SER A 578 -15.42 26.06 3.02
CA SER A 578 -16.33 25.61 1.95
C SER A 578 -15.83 24.33 1.28
N LEU A 579 -16.76 23.42 0.94
CA LEU A 579 -16.51 22.20 0.17
C LEU A 579 -17.19 22.35 -1.20
N ASN A 580 -16.40 22.37 -2.29
CA ASN A 580 -16.89 22.65 -3.65
C ASN A 580 -17.77 23.92 -3.75
N GLY A 581 -17.47 24.93 -2.91
CA GLY A 581 -18.20 26.20 -2.86
C GLY A 581 -19.49 26.19 -2.02
N GLU A 582 -19.83 25.07 -1.39
CA GLU A 582 -21.00 24.92 -0.52
C GLU A 582 -20.59 24.78 0.96
N THR A 583 -21.51 25.09 1.87
CA THR A 583 -21.36 24.81 3.30
C THR A 583 -21.81 23.38 3.57
N ALA A 584 -20.89 22.54 4.08
CA ALA A 584 -21.14 21.12 4.30
C ALA A 584 -20.45 20.60 5.57
N LEU A 585 -21.13 19.68 6.26
CA LEU A 585 -20.67 19.04 7.47
C LEU A 585 -19.96 17.71 7.15
N THR A 586 -18.75 17.56 7.64
CA THR A 586 -17.92 16.34 7.57
C THR A 586 -17.16 16.20 8.90
N ALA A 587 -16.34 15.16 9.06
CA ALA A 587 -15.61 14.88 10.31
C ALA A 587 -14.84 16.11 10.83
N GLY A 588 -15.04 16.42 12.11
CA GLY A 588 -14.49 17.58 12.82
C GLY A 588 -15.21 18.91 12.59
N GLY A 589 -16.28 18.96 11.80
CA GLY A 589 -17.02 20.21 11.58
C GLY A 589 -17.81 20.65 12.81
N LEU A 590 -17.60 21.90 13.24
CA LEU A 590 -18.39 22.55 14.29
C LEU A 590 -19.13 23.78 13.73
N PHE A 591 -20.30 24.07 14.29
CA PHE A 591 -21.00 25.33 14.05
C PHE A 591 -20.26 26.49 14.73
N ALA A 592 -20.36 27.70 14.18
CA ALA A 592 -19.55 28.84 14.62
C ALA A 592 -19.61 29.10 16.14
N GLU A 593 -20.78 29.02 16.77
CA GLU A 593 -20.93 29.20 18.23
C GLU A 593 -20.12 28.18 19.03
N GLN A 594 -20.13 26.90 18.63
CA GLN A 594 -19.41 25.84 19.32
C GLN A 594 -17.91 25.88 19.02
N TYR A 595 -17.54 26.23 17.78
CA TYR A 595 -16.15 26.42 17.40
C TYR A 595 -15.50 27.59 18.18
N GLU A 596 -16.21 28.73 18.30
CA GLU A 596 -15.75 29.88 19.08
C GLU A 596 -15.59 29.54 20.57
N ASP A 597 -16.47 28.71 21.13
CA ASP A 597 -16.35 28.21 22.52
C ASP A 597 -15.12 27.32 22.69
N TRP A 598 -14.93 26.36 21.79
CA TRP A 598 -13.75 25.48 21.77
C TRP A 598 -12.44 26.30 21.69
N GLU A 599 -12.34 27.22 20.74
CA GLU A 599 -11.16 28.07 20.55
C GLU A 599 -10.90 28.97 21.77
N ALA A 600 -11.95 29.50 22.40
CA ALA A 600 -11.83 30.39 23.56
C ALA A 600 -11.38 29.67 24.85
N ASN A 601 -11.49 28.34 24.91
CA ASN A 601 -11.17 27.52 26.09
C ASN A 601 -9.97 26.60 25.84
N ASP A 602 -8.91 27.14 25.22
CA ASP A 602 -7.66 26.41 24.95
C ASP A 602 -7.87 25.10 24.16
N ARG A 603 -8.84 25.12 23.23
CA ARG A 603 -9.24 23.96 22.43
C ARG A 603 -9.78 22.81 23.29
N GLU A 604 -10.56 23.10 24.33
CA GLU A 604 -11.30 22.10 25.11
C GLU A 604 -12.78 22.51 25.25
N LEU A 605 -13.69 21.54 25.14
CA LEU A 605 -15.12 21.73 25.41
C LEU A 605 -15.53 21.07 26.74
N ASP A 606 -16.42 21.72 27.48
CA ASP A 606 -17.01 21.20 28.72
C ASP A 606 -18.43 20.71 28.45
N LEU A 607 -18.66 19.40 28.54
CA LEU A 607 -19.98 18.79 28.33
C LEU A 607 -21.04 19.38 29.27
N GLU A 608 -20.69 19.76 30.51
CA GLU A 608 -21.64 20.33 31.48
C GLU A 608 -22.15 21.73 31.06
N ALA A 609 -21.51 22.38 30.09
CA ALA A 609 -21.94 23.67 29.55
C ALA A 609 -23.09 23.56 28.53
N TYR A 610 -23.41 22.36 28.04
CA TYR A 610 -24.38 22.11 26.98
C TYR A 610 -25.68 21.53 27.56
N ASP A 611 -26.65 22.39 27.90
CA ASP A 611 -27.96 22.01 28.50
C ASP A 611 -28.80 21.01 27.67
N SER A 612 -28.50 20.86 26.37
CA SER A 612 -29.16 19.93 25.43
C SER A 612 -28.65 18.49 25.58
N LEU A 613 -27.48 18.30 26.19
CA LEU A 613 -26.84 17.02 26.45
C LEU A 613 -26.97 16.70 27.94
N THR A 614 -27.53 15.53 28.26
CA THR A 614 -27.65 15.10 29.66
C THR A 614 -27.00 13.73 29.86
N VAL A 615 -26.43 13.48 31.05
CA VAL A 615 -25.77 12.20 31.34
C VAL A 615 -26.64 11.36 32.25
N SER A 616 -26.93 10.13 31.82
CA SER A 616 -27.80 9.18 32.52
C SER A 616 -27.33 7.76 32.22
N ASP A 617 -27.22 6.93 33.26
CA ASP A 617 -26.72 5.54 33.14
C ASP A 617 -25.38 5.42 32.39
N ASP A 618 -24.44 6.32 32.68
CA ASP A 618 -23.12 6.42 32.04
C ASP A 618 -23.15 6.69 30.52
N ARG A 619 -24.28 7.16 29.98
CA ARG A 619 -24.44 7.59 28.57
C ARG A 619 -24.84 9.05 28.46
N VAL A 620 -24.40 9.70 27.40
CA VAL A 620 -24.84 11.03 26.97
C VAL A 620 -26.12 10.88 26.15
N GLU A 621 -27.18 11.58 26.56
CA GLU A 621 -28.51 11.53 25.97
C GLU A 621 -28.72 12.66 24.95
N ILE A 622 -29.22 12.32 23.76
CA ILE A 622 -29.63 13.25 22.69
C ILE A 622 -31.15 13.16 22.52
N ALA A 623 -31.82 14.31 22.62
CA ALA A 623 -33.30 14.40 22.57
C ALA A 623 -33.84 15.21 21.37
N ASP A 624 -33.01 16.02 20.72
CA ASP A 624 -33.44 16.86 19.60
C ASP A 624 -32.29 17.24 18.65
N GLU A 625 -32.62 18.00 17.61
CA GLU A 625 -31.67 18.54 16.64
C GLU A 625 -30.53 19.34 17.30
N ARG A 626 -30.82 20.12 18.35
CA ARG A 626 -29.78 20.91 19.02
C ARG A 626 -28.82 20.01 19.78
N GLY A 627 -29.31 18.93 20.40
CA GLY A 627 -28.48 17.89 20.98
C GLY A 627 -27.54 17.24 19.95
N VAL A 628 -28.00 16.98 18.73
CA VAL A 628 -27.12 16.48 17.66
C VAL A 628 -26.02 17.49 17.31
N ARG A 629 -26.35 18.78 17.19
CA ARG A 629 -25.36 19.84 16.93
C ARG A 629 -24.31 19.92 18.05
N ASP A 630 -24.77 19.93 19.29
CA ASP A 630 -23.90 20.07 20.46
C ASP A 630 -23.04 18.82 20.68
N ALA A 631 -23.49 17.63 20.26
CA ALA A 631 -22.72 16.39 20.33
C ALA A 631 -21.47 16.41 19.43
N LEU A 632 -21.45 17.20 18.34
CA LEU A 632 -20.37 17.18 17.33
C LEU A 632 -18.96 17.40 17.90
N GLY A 633 -18.83 18.16 18.98
CA GLY A 633 -17.55 18.42 19.65
C GLY A 633 -17.11 17.38 20.67
N PHE A 634 -17.85 16.27 20.83
CA PHE A 634 -17.58 15.24 21.84
C PHE A 634 -17.63 13.81 21.29
N ILE A 635 -18.19 13.60 20.10
CA ILE A 635 -18.40 12.28 19.46
C ILE A 635 -17.10 11.53 19.13
N ASP A 636 -15.98 12.24 19.09
CA ASP A 636 -14.63 11.74 18.86
C ASP A 636 -13.90 11.33 20.16
N ASP A 637 -14.49 11.57 21.34
CA ASP A 637 -13.94 11.12 22.63
C ASP A 637 -14.49 9.75 23.05
N ARG A 638 -13.58 8.78 23.21
CA ARG A 638 -13.87 7.41 23.69
C ARG A 638 -14.48 7.34 25.10
N GLN A 639 -14.52 8.44 25.83
CA GLN A 639 -15.13 8.50 27.16
C GLN A 639 -16.66 8.52 27.12
N PHE A 640 -17.27 8.88 26.00
CA PHE A 640 -18.71 9.06 25.91
C PHE A 640 -19.37 7.96 25.08
N ASP A 641 -20.29 7.23 25.72
CA ASP A 641 -21.29 6.43 25.05
C ASP A 641 -22.58 7.24 24.91
N TRP A 642 -23.36 6.96 23.87
CA TRP A 642 -24.47 7.80 23.42
C TRP A 642 -25.79 7.04 23.46
N ARG A 643 -26.88 7.78 23.71
CA ARG A 643 -28.25 7.27 23.63
C ARG A 643 -29.25 8.30 23.10
N LEU A 644 -30.19 7.88 22.26
CA LEU A 644 -31.35 8.70 21.92
C LEU A 644 -32.46 8.56 22.98
N THR A 645 -33.15 9.65 23.30
CA THR A 645 -34.35 9.62 24.18
C THR A 645 -35.65 9.96 23.47
N ASP A 646 -35.56 10.47 22.24
CA ASP A 646 -36.67 10.92 21.43
C ASP A 646 -36.34 10.72 19.94
N ASP A 647 -37.36 10.74 19.09
CA ASP A 647 -37.16 10.75 17.64
C ASP A 647 -36.60 12.11 17.19
N ILE A 648 -35.61 12.09 16.30
CA ILE A 648 -34.91 13.26 15.80
C ILE A 648 -35.28 13.51 14.32
N ASP A 649 -35.64 14.75 13.99
CA ASP A 649 -35.92 15.18 12.62
C ASP A 649 -34.83 16.16 12.17
N LEU A 650 -33.96 15.70 11.26
CA LEU A 650 -32.85 16.43 10.65
C LEU A 650 -33.16 16.82 9.20
N THR A 651 -34.44 16.95 8.85
CA THR A 651 -34.87 17.39 7.52
C THR A 651 -35.19 18.89 7.47
N GLY A 652 -35.45 19.44 6.29
CA GLY A 652 -35.89 20.83 6.14
C GLY A 652 -34.78 21.84 6.43
N GLU A 653 -34.89 22.61 7.53
CA GLU A 653 -33.87 23.60 7.92
C GLU A 653 -32.61 22.94 8.50
N ALA A 654 -32.72 21.69 8.95
CA ALA A 654 -31.61 20.90 9.48
C ALA A 654 -30.99 19.95 8.44
N ALA A 655 -31.44 20.00 7.18
CA ALA A 655 -30.90 19.15 6.11
C ALA A 655 -29.37 19.29 6.01
N GLY A 656 -28.69 18.16 5.85
CA GLY A 656 -27.23 18.06 5.90
C GLY A 656 -26.63 17.88 7.30
N LEU A 657 -27.41 17.95 8.39
CA LEU A 657 -26.95 17.59 9.75
C LEU A 657 -27.03 16.07 9.96
N TYR A 658 -25.95 15.50 10.48
CA TYR A 658 -25.78 14.08 10.84
C TYR A 658 -24.60 13.95 11.82
N LEU A 659 -24.16 12.74 12.14
CA LEU A 659 -22.98 12.48 12.98
C LEU A 659 -21.80 12.02 12.09
N PRO A 660 -20.86 12.88 11.69
CA PRO A 660 -19.83 12.48 10.72
C PRO A 660 -18.82 11.44 11.24
N TYR A 661 -18.63 11.38 12.55
CA TYR A 661 -17.67 10.50 13.20
C TYR A 661 -18.24 10.07 14.57
N LEU A 662 -17.93 8.87 15.02
CA LEU A 662 -18.40 8.37 16.30
C LEU A 662 -17.47 7.27 16.81
N VAL A 663 -16.87 7.48 17.98
CA VAL A 663 -15.97 6.46 18.56
C VAL A 663 -16.65 5.63 19.64
N GLY A 664 -17.53 6.22 20.45
CA GLY A 664 -18.25 5.50 21.51
C GLY A 664 -19.43 4.65 21.02
N GLU A 665 -20.03 3.87 21.91
CA GLU A 665 -21.25 3.11 21.61
C GLU A 665 -22.44 4.06 21.35
N PHE A 666 -23.37 3.67 20.48
CA PHE A 666 -24.59 4.44 20.20
C PHE A 666 -25.84 3.57 20.30
N ASP A 667 -26.65 3.83 21.31
CA ASP A 667 -27.93 3.17 21.55
C ASP A 667 -29.08 4.05 21.05
N GLY A 668 -29.76 3.62 19.98
CA GLY A 668 -30.94 4.30 19.47
C GLY A 668 -32.17 4.19 20.39
N ASP A 669 -32.18 3.29 21.38
CA ASP A 669 -33.31 2.99 22.29
C ASP A 669 -34.68 2.82 21.56
N GLY A 670 -34.64 2.38 20.30
CA GLY A 670 -35.82 2.21 19.45
C GLY A 670 -36.34 3.49 18.78
N HIS A 671 -35.62 4.61 18.89
CA HIS A 671 -35.97 5.89 18.28
C HIS A 671 -35.59 5.98 16.80
N THR A 672 -36.12 7.01 16.14
CA THR A 672 -35.90 7.28 14.72
C THR A 672 -35.08 8.54 14.49
N ILE A 673 -34.09 8.49 13.58
CA ILE A 673 -33.48 9.67 12.95
C ILE A 673 -34.04 9.80 11.53
N ARG A 674 -34.62 10.96 11.20
CA ARG A 674 -35.01 11.32 9.83
C ARG A 674 -33.99 12.29 9.28
N LEU A 675 -33.43 12.02 8.09
CA LEU A 675 -32.35 12.84 7.55
C LEU A 675 -32.47 13.05 6.02
N ASP A 676 -31.87 14.13 5.55
CA ASP A 676 -31.66 14.44 4.13
C ASP A 676 -30.22 14.93 3.98
N VAL A 677 -29.32 14.02 3.59
CA VAL A 677 -27.88 14.30 3.46
C VAL A 677 -27.50 14.17 1.98
N ASP A 678 -27.08 15.28 1.39
CA ASP A 678 -26.67 15.36 -0.01
C ASP A 678 -25.21 15.86 -0.12
N LEU A 679 -24.27 14.92 -0.09
CA LEU A 679 -22.82 15.18 -0.11
C LEU A 679 -22.13 14.38 -1.22
N PRO A 680 -22.47 14.61 -2.50
CA PRO A 680 -22.09 13.74 -3.61
C PRO A 680 -20.58 13.59 -3.85
N ALA A 681 -19.74 14.47 -3.27
CA ALA A 681 -18.28 14.37 -3.36
C ALA A 681 -17.61 13.91 -2.05
N ALA A 682 -18.34 13.76 -0.95
CA ALA A 682 -17.79 13.33 0.33
C ALA A 682 -17.77 11.79 0.43
N SER A 683 -16.78 11.27 1.15
CA SER A 683 -16.74 9.84 1.52
C SER A 683 -17.24 9.64 2.95
N GLN A 684 -17.61 8.40 3.28
CA GLN A 684 -18.03 8.00 4.64
C GLN A 684 -19.26 8.77 5.09
N VAL A 685 -20.34 8.59 4.33
CA VAL A 685 -21.59 9.31 4.55
C VAL A 685 -22.68 8.33 4.98
N GLY A 686 -23.42 8.70 6.02
CA GLY A 686 -24.60 8.01 6.53
C GLY A 686 -25.27 8.81 7.64
N ALA A 687 -26.20 8.22 8.38
CA ALA A 687 -26.65 8.83 9.65
C ALA A 687 -25.47 9.01 10.62
N ILE A 688 -24.54 8.05 10.57
CA ILE A 688 -23.21 8.11 11.15
C ILE A 688 -22.20 7.93 10.01
N GLY A 689 -21.22 8.82 9.86
CA GLY A 689 -20.23 8.70 8.77
C GLY A 689 -19.26 7.55 9.00
N TYR A 690 -18.60 7.58 10.16
CA TYR A 690 -17.66 6.56 10.62
C TYR A 690 -18.00 6.10 12.04
N ALA A 691 -17.93 4.81 12.33
CA ALA A 691 -18.19 4.24 13.65
C ALA A 691 -17.20 3.13 14.03
N GLU A 692 -16.65 3.16 15.26
CA GLU A 692 -15.72 2.13 15.77
C GLU A 692 -16.38 1.07 16.65
N GLU A 693 -17.41 1.47 17.40
CA GLU A 693 -18.04 0.64 18.42
C GLU A 693 -19.46 0.20 18.02
N THR A 694 -20.25 -0.26 18.98
CA THR A 694 -21.59 -0.81 18.72
C THR A 694 -22.60 0.30 18.43
N VAL A 695 -23.34 0.18 17.32
CA VAL A 695 -24.53 0.98 17.00
C VAL A 695 -25.75 0.07 17.03
N GLU A 696 -26.70 0.32 17.94
CA GLU A 696 -27.85 -0.58 18.11
C GLU A 696 -29.20 0.11 18.22
N GLY A 697 -30.27 -0.61 17.88
CA GLY A 697 -31.65 -0.21 18.21
C GLY A 697 -32.14 1.06 17.52
N LEU A 698 -31.58 1.42 16.37
CA LEU A 698 -31.89 2.69 15.69
C LEU A 698 -32.75 2.47 14.42
N THR A 699 -33.72 3.35 14.19
CA THR A 699 -34.40 3.48 12.90
C THR A 699 -33.88 4.70 12.15
N VAL A 700 -33.53 4.55 10.87
CA VAL A 700 -33.12 5.65 10.00
C VAL A 700 -34.07 5.76 8.81
N GLU A 701 -34.61 6.95 8.56
CA GLU A 701 -35.51 7.25 7.43
C GLU A 701 -34.96 8.43 6.61
N GLY A 702 -35.23 8.46 5.30
CA GLY A 702 -34.94 9.61 4.43
C GLY A 702 -34.03 9.31 3.25
N SER A 703 -33.02 10.16 3.00
CA SER A 703 -32.08 10.00 1.88
C SER A 703 -30.63 10.32 2.27
N VAL A 704 -29.70 9.49 1.79
CA VAL A 704 -28.24 9.70 1.87
C VAL A 704 -27.64 9.65 0.47
N THR A 705 -26.92 10.70 0.09
CA THR A 705 -26.09 10.75 -1.11
C THR A 705 -24.64 11.04 -0.72
N GLY A 706 -23.70 10.21 -1.20
CA GLY A 706 -22.26 10.37 -1.02
C GLY A 706 -21.47 9.91 -2.25
N ALA A 707 -20.14 9.98 -2.22
CA ALA A 707 -19.26 9.40 -3.25
C ALA A 707 -18.87 7.97 -2.89
N ASN A 708 -18.00 7.78 -1.88
CA ASN A 708 -17.46 6.47 -1.49
C ASN A 708 -17.83 6.10 -0.06
N GLU A 709 -17.95 4.79 0.20
CA GLU A 709 -18.27 4.26 1.54
C GLU A 709 -19.56 4.88 2.09
N VAL A 710 -20.64 4.74 1.32
CA VAL A 710 -21.93 5.36 1.61
C VAL A 710 -22.88 4.32 2.20
N GLY A 711 -23.42 4.60 3.38
CA GLY A 711 -24.41 3.76 4.06
C GLY A 711 -25.63 4.56 4.50
N GLY A 712 -26.80 3.93 4.54
CA GLY A 712 -27.97 4.59 5.12
C GLY A 712 -27.80 4.83 6.63
N LEU A 713 -27.15 3.91 7.34
CA LEU A 713 -26.85 4.04 8.77
C LEU A 713 -25.39 4.43 9.03
N VAL A 714 -24.42 3.65 8.55
CA VAL A 714 -22.99 3.92 8.75
C VAL A 714 -22.24 4.00 7.41
N GLY A 715 -21.41 5.00 7.16
CA GLY A 715 -20.54 4.99 5.97
C GLY A 715 -19.48 3.89 6.03
N TYR A 716 -18.57 3.97 7.00
CA TYR A 716 -17.51 2.99 7.24
C TYR A 716 -17.45 2.53 8.71
N MET A 717 -17.34 1.21 8.90
CA MET A 717 -17.19 0.59 10.21
C MET A 717 -16.05 -0.46 10.17
N PRO A 718 -14.82 -0.13 10.62
CA PRO A 718 -13.69 -1.07 10.59
C PRO A 718 -13.82 -2.21 11.61
N GLU A 719 -14.27 -1.87 12.82
CA GLU A 719 -14.51 -2.77 13.96
C GLU A 719 -15.92 -2.54 14.53
N GLY A 720 -16.30 -3.19 15.63
CA GLY A 720 -17.63 -2.97 16.23
C GLY A 720 -18.79 -3.79 15.64
N SER A 721 -20.02 -3.33 15.87
CA SER A 721 -21.25 -4.07 15.51
C SER A 721 -22.45 -3.16 15.25
N ILE A 722 -23.27 -3.50 14.25
CA ILE A 722 -24.60 -2.93 14.04
C ILE A 722 -25.66 -3.96 14.37
N LEU A 723 -26.53 -3.64 15.34
CA LEU A 723 -27.46 -4.60 15.93
C LEU A 723 -28.89 -4.08 15.96
N ASP A 724 -29.84 -4.92 15.54
CA ASP A 724 -31.28 -4.69 15.76
C ASP A 724 -31.80 -3.33 15.22
N SER A 725 -31.24 -2.86 14.09
CA SER A 725 -31.57 -1.56 13.48
C SER A 725 -32.42 -1.68 12.20
N THR A 726 -33.18 -0.64 11.89
CA THR A 726 -34.02 -0.58 10.67
C THR A 726 -33.61 0.63 9.81
N VAL A 727 -33.26 0.40 8.55
CA VAL A 727 -32.86 1.45 7.62
C VAL A 727 -33.84 1.51 6.46
N ASP A 728 -34.71 2.52 6.50
CA ASP A 728 -35.69 2.87 5.47
C ASP A 728 -35.29 4.18 4.77
N CYS A 729 -34.06 4.18 4.27
CA CYS A 729 -33.40 5.33 3.67
C CYS A 729 -32.98 4.99 2.24
N ASP A 730 -33.29 5.86 1.28
CA ASP A 730 -32.74 5.75 -0.07
C ASP A 730 -31.25 6.13 -0.02
N VAL A 731 -30.38 5.29 -0.58
CA VAL A 731 -28.92 5.46 -0.55
C VAL A 731 -28.37 5.55 -1.96
N THR A 732 -27.68 6.65 -2.26
CA THR A 732 -27.02 6.87 -3.55
C THR A 732 -25.53 7.11 -3.35
N GLY A 733 -24.69 6.42 -4.12
CA GLY A 733 -23.26 6.76 -4.18
C GLY A 733 -22.54 6.19 -5.39
N GLU A 734 -21.22 6.33 -5.46
CA GLU A 734 -20.39 5.86 -6.58
C GLU A 734 -19.79 4.48 -6.27
N GLU A 735 -18.96 4.37 -5.23
CA GLU A 735 -18.29 3.13 -4.84
C GLU A 735 -18.62 2.70 -3.40
N LEU A 736 -18.65 1.39 -3.16
CA LEU A 736 -18.82 0.79 -1.82
C LEU A 736 -20.10 1.28 -1.14
N VAL A 737 -21.22 1.17 -1.85
CA VAL A 737 -22.53 1.66 -1.40
C VAL A 737 -23.33 0.53 -0.76
N GLY A 738 -23.83 0.75 0.46
CA GLY A 738 -24.66 -0.20 1.19
C GLY A 738 -25.95 0.40 1.73
N GLY A 739 -27.05 -0.35 1.74
CA GLY A 739 -28.29 0.13 2.35
C GLY A 739 -28.17 0.37 3.86
N VAL A 740 -27.31 -0.38 4.56
CA VAL A 740 -27.03 -0.16 6.00
C VAL A 740 -25.63 0.42 6.19
N VAL A 741 -24.62 -0.20 5.58
CA VAL A 741 -23.22 0.19 5.74
C VAL A 741 -22.49 0.25 4.41
N GLY A 742 -21.74 1.30 4.11
CA GLY A 742 -20.91 1.31 2.90
C GLY A 742 -19.85 0.21 2.92
N ARG A 743 -19.02 0.20 3.98
CA ARG A 743 -17.94 -0.78 4.16
C ARG A 743 -17.85 -1.29 5.58
N ILE A 744 -17.59 -2.60 5.73
CA ILE A 744 -17.16 -3.20 7.01
C ILE A 744 -15.79 -3.87 6.90
N GLY A 745 -14.98 -3.71 7.94
CA GLY A 745 -13.71 -4.40 8.12
C GLY A 745 -13.92 -5.80 8.70
N SER A 746 -13.68 -5.93 10.00
CA SER A 746 -13.91 -7.14 10.81
C SER A 746 -15.26 -7.13 11.56
N SER A 747 -16.04 -6.08 11.37
CA SER A 747 -17.29 -5.78 12.08
C SER A 747 -18.45 -6.73 11.78
N HIS A 748 -19.51 -6.57 12.56
CA HIS A 748 -20.70 -7.43 12.49
C HIS A 748 -21.94 -6.61 12.14
N VAL A 749 -22.79 -7.11 11.25
CA VAL A 749 -24.11 -6.52 10.99
C VAL A 749 -25.15 -7.60 11.24
N GLU A 750 -26.02 -7.41 12.23
CA GLU A 750 -26.91 -8.47 12.68
C GLU A 750 -28.33 -8.01 13.03
N ARG A 751 -29.32 -8.82 12.63
CA ARG A 751 -30.75 -8.63 12.95
C ARG A 751 -31.33 -7.28 12.48
N SER A 752 -30.76 -6.73 11.42
CA SER A 752 -31.16 -5.45 10.86
C SER A 752 -31.96 -5.59 9.56
N THR A 753 -32.74 -4.56 9.22
CA THR A 753 -33.57 -4.50 8.00
C THR A 753 -33.13 -3.33 7.12
N ALA A 754 -33.07 -3.54 5.80
CA ALA A 754 -32.82 -2.50 4.80
C ALA A 754 -33.98 -2.48 3.79
N SER A 755 -34.76 -1.40 3.76
CA SER A 755 -35.97 -1.28 2.92
C SER A 755 -35.93 -0.15 1.90
N GLY A 756 -35.05 0.84 2.06
CA GLY A 756 -34.85 1.89 1.05
C GLY A 756 -34.08 1.41 -0.17
N ASP A 757 -34.22 2.13 -1.29
CA ASP A 757 -33.57 1.77 -2.55
C ASP A 757 -32.07 2.18 -2.51
N VAL A 758 -31.20 1.29 -3.01
CA VAL A 758 -29.75 1.50 -3.07
C VAL A 758 -29.32 1.63 -4.53
N THR A 759 -28.67 2.74 -4.86
CA THR A 759 -28.15 3.02 -6.20
C THR A 759 -26.66 3.34 -6.14
N GLY A 760 -25.85 2.78 -7.04
CA GLY A 760 -24.50 3.28 -7.26
C GLY A 760 -23.79 2.74 -8.49
N GLU A 761 -22.47 2.81 -8.54
CA GLU A 761 -21.70 2.40 -9.72
C GLU A 761 -20.98 1.06 -9.51
N THR A 762 -20.14 0.93 -8.47
CA THR A 762 -19.28 -0.24 -8.25
C THR A 762 -19.36 -0.75 -6.81
N TYR A 763 -19.39 -2.08 -6.63
CA TYR A 763 -19.49 -2.75 -5.33
C TYR A 763 -20.70 -2.30 -4.49
N VAL A 764 -21.90 -2.47 -5.05
CA VAL A 764 -23.14 -2.01 -4.42
C VAL A 764 -23.90 -3.17 -3.80
N GLY A 765 -24.26 -3.01 -2.51
CA GLY A 765 -24.96 -4.01 -1.72
C GLY A 765 -26.26 -3.48 -1.10
N GLY A 766 -27.29 -4.32 -1.00
CA GLY A 766 -28.51 -3.94 -0.28
C GLY A 766 -28.32 -3.75 1.24
N VAL A 767 -27.26 -4.33 1.82
CA VAL A 767 -26.86 -4.10 3.22
C VAL A 767 -25.48 -3.49 3.28
N VAL A 768 -24.50 -4.12 2.63
CA VAL A 768 -23.08 -3.73 2.72
C VAL A 768 -22.46 -3.59 1.33
N GLY A 769 -21.81 -2.48 1.01
CA GLY A 769 -21.04 -2.37 -0.25
C GLY A 769 -19.90 -3.39 -0.29
N ARG A 770 -19.00 -3.34 0.71
CA ARG A 770 -17.90 -4.29 0.89
C ARG A 770 -17.82 -4.90 2.28
N ASN A 771 -17.78 -6.22 2.34
CA ASN A 771 -17.45 -6.99 3.54
C ASN A 771 -16.01 -7.53 3.45
N GLY A 772 -15.11 -7.00 4.27
CA GLY A 772 -13.72 -7.46 4.37
C GLY A 772 -13.62 -8.89 4.92
N SER A 773 -13.72 -9.04 6.24
CA SER A 773 -13.70 -10.32 6.96
C SER A 773 -14.85 -10.47 7.96
N GLY A 774 -15.73 -9.47 8.05
CA GLY A 774 -16.84 -9.39 8.97
C GLY A 774 -17.97 -10.41 8.76
N LYS A 775 -18.94 -10.36 9.68
CA LYS A 775 -20.08 -11.28 9.73
C LYS A 775 -21.40 -10.54 9.56
N ILE A 776 -22.16 -10.96 8.56
CA ILE A 776 -23.49 -10.44 8.25
C ILE A 776 -24.51 -11.53 8.55
N ARG A 777 -25.40 -11.31 9.53
CA ARG A 777 -26.30 -12.38 10.02
C ARG A 777 -27.73 -11.93 10.28
N ALA A 778 -28.68 -12.71 9.77
CA ALA A 778 -30.11 -12.51 10.05
C ALA A 778 -30.64 -11.17 9.51
N LEU A 779 -30.30 -10.86 8.25
CA LEU A 779 -30.70 -9.62 7.58
C LEU A 779 -31.97 -9.82 6.74
N THR A 780 -32.75 -8.75 6.58
CA THR A 780 -33.84 -8.68 5.60
C THR A 780 -33.64 -7.46 4.69
N VAL A 781 -33.62 -7.68 3.37
CA VAL A 781 -33.47 -6.63 2.36
C VAL A 781 -34.70 -6.61 1.46
N ASP A 782 -35.47 -5.52 1.52
CA ASP A 782 -36.70 -5.36 0.75
C ASP A 782 -36.57 -4.28 -0.35
N GLY A 783 -35.64 -3.33 -0.21
CA GLY A 783 -35.37 -2.27 -1.18
C GLY A 783 -34.71 -2.78 -2.47
N ALA A 784 -34.84 -2.02 -3.56
CA ALA A 784 -34.18 -2.34 -4.83
C ALA A 784 -32.69 -1.98 -4.77
N VAL A 785 -31.84 -2.79 -5.39
CA VAL A 785 -30.39 -2.56 -5.50
C VAL A 785 -30.04 -2.43 -6.98
N THR A 786 -29.52 -1.27 -7.39
CA THR A 786 -29.22 -0.96 -8.79
C THR A 786 -27.81 -0.41 -8.92
N ALA A 787 -26.97 -1.01 -9.76
CA ALA A 787 -25.65 -0.45 -10.06
C ALA A 787 -25.06 -0.89 -11.40
N SER A 788 -23.99 -0.23 -11.84
CA SER A 788 -23.31 -0.55 -13.10
C SER A 788 -22.53 -1.85 -13.01
N GLU A 789 -21.68 -1.99 -11.98
CA GLU A 789 -20.74 -3.09 -11.79
C GLU A 789 -20.85 -3.71 -10.38
N GLU A 790 -20.59 -5.02 -10.27
CA GLU A 790 -20.57 -5.80 -9.02
C GLU A 790 -21.72 -5.52 -8.02
N VAL A 791 -22.93 -5.91 -8.42
CA VAL A 791 -24.15 -5.66 -7.65
C VAL A 791 -24.55 -6.89 -6.85
N GLY A 792 -24.68 -6.75 -5.54
CA GLY A 792 -25.17 -7.78 -4.65
C GLY A 792 -26.46 -7.39 -3.95
N GLY A 793 -27.42 -8.31 -3.88
CA GLY A 793 -28.64 -8.06 -3.12
C GLY A 793 -28.41 -7.82 -1.62
N ILE A 794 -27.33 -8.37 -1.06
CA ILE A 794 -26.93 -8.15 0.33
C ILE A 794 -25.56 -7.47 0.38
N VAL A 795 -24.58 -8.00 -0.36
CA VAL A 795 -23.21 -7.49 -0.36
C VAL A 795 -22.65 -7.30 -1.76
N GLY A 796 -22.11 -6.13 -2.11
CA GLY A 796 -21.42 -5.95 -3.40
C GLY A 796 -20.22 -6.89 -3.53
N LEU A 797 -19.24 -6.73 -2.64
CA LEU A 797 -18.01 -7.54 -2.56
C LEU A 797 -17.88 -8.25 -1.20
N ASN A 798 -17.90 -9.59 -1.19
CA ASN A 798 -17.84 -10.39 0.03
C ASN A 798 -16.55 -11.22 0.18
N GLY A 799 -15.79 -10.95 1.24
CA GLY A 799 -14.71 -11.79 1.76
C GLY A 799 -15.01 -12.51 3.09
N GLY A 800 -16.11 -12.13 3.78
CA GLY A 800 -16.51 -12.66 5.08
C GLY A 800 -17.70 -13.64 5.05
N ARG A 801 -18.43 -13.75 6.17
CA ARG A 801 -19.55 -14.69 6.34
C ARG A 801 -20.91 -13.98 6.21
N ILE A 802 -21.81 -14.53 5.40
CA ILE A 802 -23.21 -14.12 5.28
C ILE A 802 -24.10 -15.29 5.71
N LEU A 803 -24.95 -15.09 6.72
CA LEU A 803 -25.70 -16.17 7.35
C LEU A 803 -27.18 -15.81 7.56
N ARG A 804 -28.09 -16.72 7.20
CA ARG A 804 -29.54 -16.62 7.54
C ARG A 804 -30.20 -15.34 7.02
N SER A 805 -29.75 -14.81 5.89
CA SER A 805 -30.25 -13.53 5.37
C SER A 805 -31.25 -13.73 4.22
N THR A 806 -32.18 -12.79 4.08
CA THR A 806 -33.24 -12.81 3.06
C THR A 806 -33.18 -11.56 2.18
N LEU A 807 -33.15 -11.76 0.87
CA LEU A 807 -33.45 -10.72 -0.12
C LEU A 807 -34.86 -10.91 -0.69
N SER A 808 -35.70 -9.89 -0.58
CA SER A 808 -37.00 -9.78 -1.28
C SER A 808 -36.97 -8.74 -2.40
N GLY A 809 -36.11 -7.72 -2.27
CA GLY A 809 -35.96 -6.62 -3.23
C GLY A 809 -35.38 -7.04 -4.58
N ARG A 810 -35.55 -6.19 -5.60
CA ARG A 810 -34.99 -6.42 -6.94
C ARG A 810 -33.51 -6.07 -6.97
N VAL A 811 -32.68 -6.87 -7.63
CA VAL A 811 -31.28 -6.57 -7.92
C VAL A 811 -31.08 -6.39 -9.41
N SER A 812 -30.45 -5.30 -9.84
CA SER A 812 -30.20 -4.99 -11.24
C SER A 812 -28.79 -4.42 -11.45
N GLY A 813 -28.10 -4.87 -12.49
CA GLY A 813 -26.87 -4.20 -12.93
C GLY A 813 -26.35 -4.61 -14.30
N GLU A 814 -25.29 -3.97 -14.79
CA GLU A 814 -24.84 -4.15 -16.18
C GLU A 814 -23.85 -5.32 -16.34
N ARG A 815 -22.98 -5.56 -15.36
CA ARG A 815 -21.92 -6.58 -15.47
C ARG A 815 -22.15 -7.79 -14.56
N THR A 816 -21.61 -7.73 -13.35
CA THR A 816 -21.66 -8.82 -12.37
C THR A 816 -22.82 -8.58 -11.40
N VAL A 817 -23.77 -9.51 -11.34
CA VAL A 817 -24.97 -9.36 -10.50
C VAL A 817 -25.25 -10.66 -9.73
N GLY A 818 -25.35 -10.57 -8.41
CA GLY A 818 -25.70 -11.67 -7.53
C GLY A 818 -26.84 -11.35 -6.59
N GLY A 819 -27.75 -12.29 -6.38
CA GLY A 819 -28.86 -12.09 -5.43
C GLY A 819 -28.42 -11.99 -3.96
N VAL A 820 -27.27 -12.53 -3.59
CA VAL A 820 -26.65 -12.30 -2.28
C VAL A 820 -25.40 -11.45 -2.42
N ALA A 821 -24.45 -11.91 -3.24
CA ALA A 821 -23.16 -11.25 -3.42
C ALA A 821 -22.86 -10.96 -4.90
N GLY A 822 -22.46 -9.73 -5.23
CA GLY A 822 -21.95 -9.44 -6.58
C GLY A 822 -20.71 -10.29 -6.87
N ILE A 823 -19.68 -10.13 -6.04
CA ILE A 823 -18.50 -11.00 -5.98
C ILE A 823 -18.41 -11.68 -4.62
N HIS A 824 -18.25 -13.00 -4.64
CA HIS A 824 -17.90 -13.79 -3.46
C HIS A 824 -16.57 -14.52 -3.70
N TYR A 825 -15.46 -13.93 -3.23
CA TYR A 825 -14.12 -14.43 -3.53
C TYR A 825 -13.53 -15.31 -2.40
N ARG A 826 -13.96 -15.07 -1.15
CA ARG A 826 -13.60 -15.82 0.07
C ARG A 826 -14.75 -15.78 1.09
N GLY A 827 -14.65 -16.57 2.16
CA GLY A 827 -15.66 -16.65 3.22
C GLY A 827 -16.80 -17.61 2.90
N ALA A 828 -18.00 -17.35 3.45
CA ALA A 828 -19.14 -18.24 3.29
C ALA A 828 -20.49 -17.52 3.08
N ILE A 829 -21.36 -18.09 2.25
CA ILE A 829 -22.79 -17.76 2.17
C ILE A 829 -23.58 -18.97 2.66
N GLU A 830 -24.30 -18.82 3.76
CA GLU A 830 -24.90 -19.93 4.49
C GLU A 830 -26.36 -19.64 4.83
N ASN A 831 -27.22 -20.65 4.68
CA ASN A 831 -28.61 -20.59 5.15
C ASN A 831 -29.41 -19.37 4.65
N SER A 832 -29.08 -18.83 3.49
CA SER A 832 -29.64 -17.56 2.99
C SER A 832 -30.63 -17.80 1.85
N ARG A 833 -31.51 -16.84 1.60
CA ARG A 833 -32.53 -16.96 0.55
C ARG A 833 -32.73 -15.71 -0.31
N VAL A 834 -33.01 -15.94 -1.58
CA VAL A 834 -33.30 -14.90 -2.58
C VAL A 834 -34.69 -15.12 -3.19
N LEU A 835 -35.61 -14.20 -2.89
CA LEU A 835 -36.98 -14.19 -3.39
C LEU A 835 -37.19 -13.15 -4.49
N GLY A 836 -36.44 -12.04 -4.45
CA GLY A 836 -36.50 -10.96 -5.41
C GLY A 836 -35.85 -11.30 -6.76
N SER A 837 -36.20 -10.54 -7.80
CA SER A 837 -35.65 -10.77 -9.14
C SER A 837 -34.20 -10.29 -9.25
N VAL A 838 -33.37 -11.06 -9.95
CA VAL A 838 -31.97 -10.73 -10.24
C VAL A 838 -31.79 -10.56 -11.74
N SER A 839 -31.38 -9.36 -12.19
CA SER A 839 -31.20 -9.06 -13.61
C SER A 839 -29.85 -8.44 -13.92
N GLY A 840 -29.14 -8.90 -14.96
CA GLY A 840 -27.96 -8.18 -15.45
C GLY A 840 -27.36 -8.62 -16.77
N GLY A 841 -26.23 -8.04 -17.18
CA GLY A 841 -25.65 -8.31 -18.49
C GLY A 841 -24.75 -9.55 -18.52
N THR A 842 -23.59 -9.53 -17.88
CA THR A 842 -22.50 -10.47 -18.20
C THR A 842 -22.36 -11.69 -17.30
N ARG A 843 -22.55 -11.54 -15.98
CA ARG A 843 -22.37 -12.63 -15.00
C ARG A 843 -23.47 -12.54 -13.97
N VAL A 844 -24.53 -13.32 -14.16
CA VAL A 844 -25.75 -13.21 -13.35
C VAL A 844 -26.00 -14.52 -12.59
N GLY A 845 -25.96 -14.45 -11.26
CA GLY A 845 -26.20 -15.59 -10.39
C GLY A 845 -27.27 -15.32 -9.34
N GLY A 846 -28.10 -16.32 -9.05
CA GLY A 846 -29.12 -16.19 -8.00
C GLY A 846 -28.55 -15.96 -6.59
N LEU A 847 -27.34 -16.45 -6.30
CA LEU A 847 -26.62 -16.20 -5.04
C LEU A 847 -25.37 -15.35 -5.27
N ALA A 848 -24.51 -15.73 -6.21
CA ALA A 848 -23.26 -15.02 -6.50
C ALA A 848 -23.10 -14.72 -8.00
N GLY A 849 -22.80 -13.47 -8.36
CA GLY A 849 -22.47 -13.12 -9.75
C GLY A 849 -21.16 -13.76 -10.17
N THR A 850 -20.08 -13.43 -9.47
CA THR A 850 -18.77 -14.10 -9.57
C THR A 850 -18.44 -14.84 -8.27
N PHE A 851 -17.94 -16.06 -8.39
CA PHE A 851 -17.56 -16.91 -7.25
C PHE A 851 -16.12 -17.39 -7.39
N GLY A 852 -15.33 -17.22 -6.32
CA GLY A 852 -13.92 -17.62 -6.26
C GLY A 852 -13.71 -18.82 -5.32
N THR A 853 -12.82 -18.67 -4.32
CA THR A 853 -12.38 -19.73 -3.41
C THR A 853 -13.28 -19.98 -2.19
N GLY A 854 -14.41 -19.27 -2.09
CA GLY A 854 -15.34 -19.34 -0.95
C GLY A 854 -16.21 -20.59 -0.91
N ARG A 855 -17.27 -20.54 -0.09
CA ARG A 855 -18.26 -21.62 0.04
C ARG A 855 -19.69 -21.12 0.11
N ILE A 856 -20.59 -21.80 -0.58
CA ILE A 856 -22.03 -21.55 -0.52
C ILE A 856 -22.71 -22.81 -0.01
N VAL A 857 -23.49 -22.69 1.07
CA VAL A 857 -24.05 -23.82 1.80
C VAL A 857 -25.51 -23.56 2.14
N THR A 858 -26.35 -24.60 2.01
CA THR A 858 -27.73 -24.63 2.52
C THR A 858 -28.58 -23.41 2.17
N SER A 859 -28.45 -22.87 0.95
CA SER A 859 -29.11 -21.64 0.52
C SER A 859 -30.15 -21.89 -0.58
N LEU A 860 -31.15 -21.01 -0.71
CA LEU A 860 -32.24 -21.16 -1.69
C LEU A 860 -32.47 -19.92 -2.58
N VAL A 861 -32.85 -20.15 -3.82
CA VAL A 861 -33.24 -19.09 -4.77
C VAL A 861 -34.59 -19.42 -5.41
N SER A 862 -35.52 -18.47 -5.37
CA SER A 862 -36.84 -18.60 -6.01
C SER A 862 -37.24 -17.39 -6.86
N GLY A 863 -36.47 -16.30 -6.82
CA GLY A 863 -36.74 -15.12 -7.64
C GLY A 863 -36.41 -15.33 -9.12
N PRO A 864 -37.10 -14.63 -10.06
CA PRO A 864 -36.75 -14.67 -11.47
C PRO A 864 -35.30 -14.22 -11.73
N ILE A 865 -34.59 -14.92 -12.63
CA ILE A 865 -33.22 -14.57 -13.03
C ILE A 865 -33.20 -14.31 -14.54
N ASP A 866 -32.75 -13.12 -14.92
CA ASP A 866 -32.63 -12.69 -16.32
C ASP A 866 -31.22 -12.16 -16.60
N GLY A 867 -30.61 -12.59 -17.71
CA GLY A 867 -29.33 -12.05 -18.12
C GLY A 867 -28.88 -12.45 -19.51
N GLU A 868 -27.83 -11.79 -19.99
CA GLU A 868 -27.38 -11.90 -21.38
C GLU A 868 -26.28 -12.94 -21.57
N GLU A 869 -25.33 -13.02 -20.64
CA GLU A 869 -24.18 -13.94 -20.64
C GLU A 869 -23.99 -14.59 -19.26
N ALA A 870 -23.41 -15.81 -19.24
CA ALA A 870 -23.09 -16.58 -18.03
C ALA A 870 -24.17 -16.50 -16.91
N VAL A 871 -25.39 -16.96 -17.23
CA VAL A 871 -26.53 -16.93 -16.31
C VAL A 871 -26.70 -18.28 -15.61
N GLY A 872 -26.60 -18.28 -14.28
CA GLY A 872 -26.78 -19.48 -13.47
C GLY A 872 -27.78 -19.30 -12.34
N ALA A 873 -28.48 -20.37 -11.98
CA ALA A 873 -29.49 -20.31 -10.92
C ALA A 873 -28.91 -19.97 -9.55
N LEU A 874 -27.64 -20.34 -9.29
CA LEU A 874 -26.94 -20.06 -8.04
C LEU A 874 -25.71 -19.18 -8.29
N VAL A 875 -24.88 -19.53 -9.29
CA VAL A 875 -23.62 -18.83 -9.60
C VAL A 875 -23.58 -18.45 -11.07
N GLY A 876 -23.28 -17.18 -11.37
CA GLY A 876 -23.09 -16.72 -12.75
C GLY A 876 -21.79 -17.25 -13.34
N TYR A 877 -20.66 -16.86 -12.76
CA TYR A 877 -19.31 -17.27 -13.17
C TYR A 877 -18.50 -17.84 -12.01
N ASN A 878 -17.94 -19.04 -12.18
CA ASN A 878 -17.04 -19.65 -11.19
C ASN A 878 -15.58 -19.54 -11.65
N ASP A 879 -14.81 -18.69 -10.96
CA ASP A 879 -13.43 -18.37 -11.25
C ASP A 879 -12.45 -19.43 -10.68
N ARG A 880 -11.32 -19.64 -11.37
CA ARG A 880 -10.30 -20.63 -10.98
C ARG A 880 -9.48 -20.23 -9.77
N GLY A 881 -9.47 -18.94 -9.42
CA GLY A 881 -8.54 -18.36 -8.44
C GLY A 881 -7.07 -18.55 -8.83
N PHE A 882 -6.18 -17.77 -8.22
CA PHE A 882 -4.72 -17.82 -8.50
C PHE A 882 -4.08 -19.20 -8.19
N ASN A 883 -4.69 -20.00 -7.31
CA ASN A 883 -4.14 -21.29 -6.85
C ASN A 883 -4.85 -22.54 -7.42
N HIS A 884 -5.67 -22.40 -8.47
CA HIS A 884 -6.45 -23.52 -9.07
C HIS A 884 -7.47 -24.20 -8.12
N PHE A 885 -7.85 -23.54 -7.03
CA PHE A 885 -8.92 -24.01 -6.15
C PHE A 885 -10.23 -23.31 -6.54
N SER A 886 -11.22 -24.06 -7.02
CA SER A 886 -12.58 -23.55 -7.15
C SER A 886 -13.33 -23.68 -5.82
N GLY A 887 -14.19 -22.71 -5.52
CA GLY A 887 -15.06 -22.76 -4.35
C GLY A 887 -16.08 -23.90 -4.41
N THR A 888 -16.67 -24.22 -3.26
CA THR A 888 -17.65 -25.31 -3.12
C THR A 888 -19.06 -24.76 -2.97
N VAL A 889 -20.03 -25.34 -3.70
CA VAL A 889 -21.47 -25.07 -3.45
C VAL A 889 -22.16 -26.36 -3.09
N THR A 890 -22.67 -26.44 -1.86
CA THR A 890 -23.25 -27.67 -1.30
C THR A 890 -24.63 -27.42 -0.74
N ASP A 891 -25.48 -28.44 -0.85
CA ASP A 891 -26.81 -28.53 -0.24
C ASP A 891 -27.70 -27.31 -0.51
N SER A 892 -27.58 -26.74 -1.71
CA SER A 892 -28.25 -25.50 -2.09
C SER A 892 -29.22 -25.74 -3.26
N TYR A 893 -30.31 -24.97 -3.26
CA TYR A 893 -31.52 -25.28 -4.03
C TYR A 893 -32.00 -24.07 -4.84
N TRP A 894 -32.62 -24.32 -6.00
CA TRP A 894 -33.33 -23.27 -6.73
C TRP A 894 -34.63 -23.79 -7.33
N ASP A 895 -35.59 -22.89 -7.50
CA ASP A 895 -36.84 -23.18 -8.19
C ASP A 895 -36.62 -23.04 -9.70
N ALA A 896 -36.62 -24.16 -10.41
CA ALA A 896 -36.33 -24.20 -11.85
C ALA A 896 -37.44 -23.58 -12.72
N GLU A 897 -38.64 -23.38 -12.18
CA GLU A 897 -39.79 -22.81 -12.90
C GLU A 897 -39.86 -21.30 -12.73
N THR A 898 -39.67 -20.79 -11.50
CA THR A 898 -39.74 -19.34 -11.24
C THR A 898 -38.46 -18.61 -11.59
N THR A 899 -37.29 -19.22 -11.38
CA THR A 899 -36.01 -18.63 -11.80
C THR A 899 -35.86 -18.63 -13.33
N GLY A 900 -36.54 -19.56 -14.02
CA GLY A 900 -36.35 -19.83 -15.44
C GLY A 900 -35.07 -20.58 -15.78
N GLN A 901 -34.27 -20.98 -14.78
CA GLN A 901 -32.93 -21.54 -14.97
C GLN A 901 -32.89 -23.07 -14.78
N GLN A 902 -32.20 -23.75 -15.68
CA GLN A 902 -32.03 -25.22 -15.65
C GLN A 902 -30.68 -25.67 -15.08
N SER A 903 -29.71 -24.76 -14.97
CA SER A 903 -28.36 -25.02 -14.48
C SER A 903 -28.06 -24.15 -13.25
N ALA A 904 -27.33 -24.70 -12.29
CA ALA A 904 -26.84 -23.95 -11.13
C ALA A 904 -25.74 -22.94 -11.49
N LEU A 905 -24.92 -23.27 -12.50
CA LEU A 905 -23.78 -22.50 -12.97
C LEU A 905 -24.04 -21.96 -14.38
N GLY A 906 -23.71 -20.67 -14.60
CA GLY A 906 -23.72 -20.05 -15.92
C GLY A 906 -22.50 -20.43 -16.76
N ASP A 907 -21.30 -20.10 -16.30
CA ASP A 907 -20.02 -20.46 -16.94
C ASP A 907 -18.85 -20.57 -15.94
N GLY A 908 -17.68 -21.02 -16.37
CA GLY A 908 -16.47 -21.15 -15.57
C GLY A 908 -16.18 -22.60 -15.14
N VAL A 909 -15.51 -22.76 -14.00
CA VAL A 909 -15.18 -24.11 -13.48
C VAL A 909 -16.41 -24.80 -12.93
N GLU A 910 -16.52 -26.10 -13.16
CA GLU A 910 -17.60 -26.89 -12.58
C GLU A 910 -17.60 -26.75 -11.06
N ILE A 911 -18.78 -26.41 -10.53
CA ILE A 911 -19.03 -26.33 -9.09
C ILE A 911 -18.85 -27.73 -8.48
N THR A 912 -18.11 -27.80 -7.38
CA THR A 912 -18.00 -29.02 -6.59
C THR A 912 -19.03 -29.00 -5.45
N GLY A 913 -19.97 -29.96 -5.44
CA GLY A 913 -20.92 -30.16 -4.35
C GLY A 913 -22.33 -30.61 -4.77
N THR A 914 -23.31 -30.51 -3.86
CA THR A 914 -24.69 -31.04 -3.98
C THR A 914 -25.70 -29.92 -4.26
N VAL A 915 -25.90 -29.55 -5.52
CA VAL A 915 -26.91 -28.55 -5.93
C VAL A 915 -28.12 -29.20 -6.62
N ARG A 916 -29.33 -28.65 -6.41
CA ARG A 916 -30.56 -29.21 -7.00
C ARG A 916 -31.58 -28.15 -7.42
N GLY A 917 -31.99 -28.22 -8.69
CA GLY A 917 -33.17 -27.52 -9.20
C GLY A 917 -34.41 -28.36 -8.96
N LEU A 918 -35.44 -27.76 -8.34
CA LEU A 918 -36.71 -28.40 -8.00
C LEU A 918 -37.87 -27.63 -8.67
N SER A 919 -39.05 -28.25 -8.78
CA SER A 919 -40.24 -27.54 -9.25
C SER A 919 -40.84 -26.67 -8.15
N THR A 920 -41.69 -25.71 -8.53
CA THR A 920 -42.38 -24.81 -7.58
C THR A 920 -43.06 -25.57 -6.46
N ASP A 921 -43.88 -26.57 -6.81
CA ASP A 921 -44.62 -27.38 -5.84
C ASP A 921 -43.70 -28.15 -4.85
N GLN A 922 -42.46 -28.46 -5.25
CA GLN A 922 -41.51 -29.20 -4.40
C GLN A 922 -40.76 -28.30 -3.42
N MET A 923 -40.72 -26.99 -3.68
CA MET A 923 -40.01 -26.02 -2.84
C MET A 923 -40.93 -25.24 -1.91
N GLN A 924 -42.25 -25.33 -2.08
CA GLN A 924 -43.24 -24.55 -1.34
C GLN A 924 -43.97 -25.37 -0.26
N GLY A 925 -44.59 -24.67 0.68
CA GLY A 925 -45.46 -25.24 1.70
C GLY A 925 -44.74 -26.25 2.62
N GLU A 926 -45.49 -27.26 3.08
CA GLU A 926 -44.95 -28.33 3.94
C GLU A 926 -44.14 -29.37 3.16
N ASP A 927 -44.42 -29.55 1.87
CA ASP A 927 -43.75 -30.54 0.98
C ASP A 927 -42.25 -30.24 0.81
N ALA A 928 -41.86 -28.96 0.97
CA ALA A 928 -40.48 -28.49 0.97
C ALA A 928 -39.54 -29.32 1.86
N ALA A 929 -39.99 -29.76 3.03
CA ALA A 929 -39.16 -30.52 3.97
C ALA A 929 -38.77 -31.91 3.46
N GLU A 930 -39.60 -32.52 2.61
CA GLU A 930 -39.31 -33.83 2.03
C GLU A 930 -38.30 -33.75 0.88
N HIS A 931 -38.28 -32.63 0.16
CA HIS A 931 -37.47 -32.45 -1.05
C HIS A 931 -36.14 -31.71 -0.81
N MET A 932 -36.07 -30.87 0.22
CA MET A 932 -34.87 -30.12 0.61
C MET A 932 -34.30 -30.63 1.93
N SER A 933 -34.22 -31.95 2.09
CA SER A 933 -33.84 -32.61 3.35
C SER A 933 -32.43 -32.29 3.88
N ALA A 934 -31.59 -31.60 3.10
CA ALA A 934 -30.28 -31.12 3.57
C ALA A 934 -30.39 -29.80 4.35
N LEU A 935 -31.51 -29.08 4.22
CA LEU A 935 -31.85 -27.98 5.11
C LEU A 935 -32.29 -28.55 6.46
N ASP A 936 -31.75 -27.99 7.55
CA ASP A 936 -32.14 -28.38 8.91
C ASP A 936 -33.51 -27.77 9.27
N PHE A 937 -34.58 -28.54 9.12
CA PHE A 937 -35.94 -28.13 9.49
C PHE A 937 -36.27 -28.30 10.98
N GLU A 938 -35.35 -28.81 11.80
CA GLU A 938 -35.53 -28.95 13.24
C GLU A 938 -34.99 -27.73 14.01
N GLY A 939 -34.01 -27.02 13.44
CA GLY A 939 -33.37 -25.86 14.05
C GLY A 939 -33.36 -24.61 13.19
N ILE A 940 -32.74 -24.67 12.01
CA ILE A 940 -32.43 -23.45 11.21
C ILE A 940 -33.59 -23.04 10.30
N TRP A 941 -34.23 -23.96 9.59
CA TRP A 941 -35.24 -23.66 8.58
C TRP A 941 -36.63 -24.00 9.09
N ALA A 942 -37.63 -23.20 8.71
CA ALA A 942 -39.03 -23.48 8.96
C ALA A 942 -39.79 -23.55 7.63
N THR A 943 -40.62 -24.58 7.47
CA THR A 943 -41.64 -24.61 6.42
C THR A 943 -42.73 -23.58 6.72
N THR A 944 -43.55 -23.29 5.72
CA THR A 944 -44.67 -22.35 5.87
C THR A 944 -46.00 -23.06 5.70
N THR A 945 -47.01 -22.59 6.43
CA THR A 945 -48.40 -23.04 6.27
C THR A 945 -49.08 -22.44 5.04
N ASP A 946 -48.47 -21.44 4.41
CA ASP A 946 -48.91 -20.93 3.11
C ASP A 946 -48.48 -21.91 2.01
N PRO A 947 -49.41 -22.55 1.28
CA PRO A 947 -49.07 -23.47 0.20
C PRO A 947 -48.25 -22.82 -0.92
N ALA A 948 -48.25 -21.49 -1.04
CA ALA A 948 -47.48 -20.75 -2.04
C ALA A 948 -46.17 -20.16 -1.51
N GLY A 949 -45.84 -20.33 -0.22
CA GLY A 949 -44.65 -19.75 0.38
C GLY A 949 -43.46 -20.70 0.42
N TYR A 950 -42.25 -20.14 0.47
CA TYR A 950 -40.99 -20.89 0.59
C TYR A 950 -40.50 -20.99 2.04
N PRO A 951 -39.65 -21.97 2.36
CA PRO A 951 -38.98 -22.06 3.65
C PRO A 951 -38.26 -20.77 4.05
N THR A 952 -38.25 -20.52 5.36
CA THR A 952 -37.64 -19.31 5.94
C THR A 952 -36.60 -19.72 6.97
N PRO A 953 -35.38 -19.15 6.95
CA PRO A 953 -34.42 -19.38 8.01
C PRO A 953 -34.86 -18.66 9.29
N ASN A 954 -34.65 -19.28 10.43
CA ASN A 954 -34.96 -18.75 11.75
C ASN A 954 -33.99 -17.60 12.06
N GLN A 955 -34.57 -16.41 12.25
CA GLN A 955 -33.85 -15.16 12.49
C GLN A 955 -33.30 -15.03 13.93
N ARG A 956 -33.58 -15.98 14.84
CA ARG A 956 -33.13 -15.97 16.24
C ARG A 956 -32.62 -17.34 16.67
N GLU A 957 -31.53 -17.39 17.42
CA GLU A 957 -31.13 -18.59 18.15
C GLU A 957 -31.95 -18.72 19.44
N SER A 958 -32.38 -19.94 19.77
CA SER A 958 -32.59 -20.27 21.18
C SER A 958 -31.23 -20.17 21.87
N ARG A 959 -31.14 -19.47 23.01
CA ARG A 959 -29.92 -19.21 23.83
C ARG A 959 -29.05 -20.44 24.21
N ASP A 960 -29.35 -21.64 23.71
CA ASP A 960 -28.74 -22.93 24.08
C ASP A 960 -28.04 -23.67 22.93
N GLN A 961 -27.89 -23.06 21.75
CA GLN A 961 -27.12 -23.66 20.64
C GLN A 961 -25.95 -22.74 20.27
N SER A 962 -24.77 -23.03 20.81
CA SER A 962 -23.52 -22.55 20.20
C SER A 962 -23.42 -23.12 18.80
N ASP A 963 -23.25 -22.26 17.79
CA ASP A 963 -22.95 -22.66 16.43
C ASP A 963 -21.73 -23.61 16.44
N PRO A 964 -21.84 -24.88 16.02
CA PRO A 964 -20.71 -25.81 16.02
C PRO A 964 -19.53 -25.28 15.18
N ALA A 965 -19.82 -24.41 14.19
CA ALA A 965 -18.84 -23.77 13.33
C ALA A 965 -18.05 -22.64 14.03
N ASP A 966 -18.54 -22.09 15.13
CA ASP A 966 -17.86 -21.02 15.89
C ASP A 966 -16.75 -21.56 16.81
N SER A 967 -16.63 -22.90 16.91
CA SER A 967 -15.61 -23.57 17.73
C SER A 967 -14.50 -24.26 16.92
N THR A 968 -14.49 -24.14 15.59
CA THR A 968 -13.54 -24.89 14.75
C THR A 968 -12.88 -24.13 13.60
N ASP A 969 -12.98 -22.80 13.49
CA ASP A 969 -12.40 -22.07 12.35
C ASP A 969 -11.36 -20.99 12.72
N GLU A 970 -10.41 -21.34 13.60
CA GLU A 970 -9.07 -20.74 13.62
C GLU A 970 -8.03 -21.61 12.91
N SER A 971 -8.45 -22.55 12.08
CA SER A 971 -7.51 -23.32 11.26
C SER A 971 -8.13 -23.67 9.92
N GLY A 972 -7.88 -22.82 8.92
CA GLY A 972 -7.97 -23.22 7.52
C GLY A 972 -7.13 -24.49 7.27
N PRO A 973 -7.41 -25.25 6.19
CA PRO A 973 -6.74 -26.50 5.92
C PRO A 973 -5.23 -26.27 5.75
N GLY A 974 -4.47 -26.63 6.78
CA GLY A 974 -3.02 -26.66 6.72
C GLY A 974 -2.56 -27.59 5.61
N PHE A 975 -1.89 -27.02 4.61
CA PHE A 975 -1.02 -27.76 3.74
C PHE A 975 0.05 -28.44 4.60
N GLY A 976 0.05 -29.77 4.58
CA GLY A 976 1.06 -30.56 5.26
C GLY A 976 2.42 -30.38 4.59
N LEU A 977 3.21 -29.43 5.07
CA LEU A 977 4.66 -29.42 4.94
C LEU A 977 5.27 -29.55 6.34
N THR A 978 5.64 -30.79 6.68
CA THR A 978 6.52 -31.05 7.82
C THR A 978 7.90 -30.45 7.55
N GLY A 979 8.28 -29.39 8.27
CA GLY A 979 9.65 -28.85 8.16
C GLY A 979 9.97 -27.57 8.95
N VAL A 980 9.94 -27.65 10.30
CA VAL A 980 10.75 -26.87 11.28
C VAL A 980 11.17 -25.42 10.90
N VAL A 981 10.45 -24.43 11.44
CA VAL A 981 10.93 -23.07 11.86
C VAL A 981 9.98 -22.66 13.01
N GLY A 982 10.37 -22.26 14.23
CA GLY A 982 11.37 -21.27 14.62
C GLY A 982 10.65 -19.94 14.88
N GLY A 983 10.04 -19.77 16.06
CA GLY A 983 9.06 -18.71 16.31
C GLY A 983 9.62 -17.30 16.53
N LEU A 984 8.80 -16.32 16.13
CA LEU A 984 8.60 -14.93 16.58
C LEU A 984 7.15 -14.63 16.11
N GLY A 985 6.20 -14.03 16.82
CA GLY A 985 6.21 -13.11 17.95
C GLY A 985 5.11 -12.08 17.68
N GLY A 986 3.84 -12.50 17.58
CA GLY A 986 2.70 -11.61 17.34
C GLY A 986 2.35 -10.85 18.62
N VAL A 987 2.44 -9.53 18.53
CA VAL A 987 2.05 -8.57 19.57
C VAL A 987 0.52 -8.59 19.67
N VAL A 988 0.04 -8.98 20.85
CA VAL A 988 -1.37 -8.88 21.23
C VAL A 988 -1.54 -7.53 21.90
N TYR A 989 -2.35 -6.65 21.31
CA TYR A 989 -2.84 -5.44 21.97
C TYR A 989 -3.62 -5.84 23.23
N LEU A 990 -3.03 -5.58 24.40
CA LEU A 990 -3.71 -5.63 25.68
C LEU A 990 -4.06 -4.20 26.09
N LEU A 991 -5.34 -3.85 25.93
CA LEU A 991 -5.96 -2.64 26.46
C LEU A 991 -5.71 -2.55 27.98
N SER A 992 -4.78 -1.67 28.36
CA SER A 992 -4.55 -1.26 29.74
C SER A 992 -5.54 -0.15 30.09
N ARG A 993 -6.64 -0.50 30.77
CA ARG A 993 -7.46 0.46 31.53
C ARG A 993 -6.58 1.21 32.54
N ARG A 994 -6.17 2.44 32.22
CA ARG A 994 -5.65 3.39 33.21
C ARG A 994 -6.82 4.18 33.76
N GLY A 995 -7.26 3.79 34.96
CA GLY A 995 -8.10 4.64 35.80
C GLY A 995 -7.33 5.90 36.17
N ASN A 996 -7.90 7.04 35.80
CA ASN A 996 -7.50 8.35 36.24
C ASN A 996 -7.95 8.51 37.70
N ASP A 997 -7.01 8.58 38.64
CA ASP A 997 -7.31 8.83 40.06
C ASP A 997 -6.60 10.12 40.48
N THR A 998 -7.36 11.21 40.49
CA THR A 998 -6.94 12.52 40.99
C THR A 998 -7.11 12.60 42.51
N GLY A 999 -6.09 13.12 43.20
CA GLY A 999 -6.30 14.04 44.32
C GLY A 999 -6.54 13.50 45.75
N SER A 1000 -5.43 13.46 46.50
CA SER A 1000 -5.25 14.13 47.82
C SER A 1000 -5.23 13.30 49.14
N ASN A 1001 -4.23 13.71 49.95
CA ASN A 1001 -4.09 13.64 51.41
C ASN A 1001 -3.74 12.31 52.12
N GLY A 1002 -2.44 12.19 52.44
CA GLY A 1002 -2.01 12.38 53.82
C GLY A 1002 -1.60 11.16 54.65
N GLY A 1003 -0.29 11.01 54.88
CA GLY A 1003 0.21 10.68 56.23
C GLY A 1003 1.01 9.39 56.45
N ARG A 1004 2.34 9.49 56.24
CA ARG A 1004 3.43 9.03 57.16
C ARG A 1004 3.70 7.51 57.36
N PRO A 1005 4.93 7.15 57.82
CA PRO A 1005 5.77 6.14 57.16
C PRO A 1005 6.09 4.90 58.01
N GLY A 1006 6.73 3.88 57.41
CA GLY A 1006 7.44 2.86 58.18
C GLY A 1006 8.01 1.68 57.40
N GLN A 1007 9.29 1.81 57.04
CA GLN A 1007 10.29 0.80 56.63
C GLN A 1007 10.29 0.29 55.19
#